data_AF-A0A024VYV6-F1
#
_entry.id   AF-A0A024VYV6-F1
#
_cell.length_a   1.000
_cell.length_b   1.000
_cell.length_c   1.000
_cell.angle_alpha   90.00
_cell.angle_beta   90.00
_cell.angle_gamma   90.00
#
_symmetry.space_group_name_H-M   'P 1'
#
loop_
_entity.id
_entity.type
_entity.pdbx_description
1 polymer ?
#
loop_
_entity_poly.entity_id
_entity_poly.type
_entity_poly.pdbx_seq_one_letter_code
_entity_poly.pdbx_strand_id
1 'polypeptide(L)'
;METRYIKISMIKTHPKHGELGDNFLYGIRSIEVQANNLETVINHCRDAANSDDARDKYFVEYITEFDKDLTNKLINLEDDVTKNVSSISDNLSKLEELLPNIETCLEEKKTYDEELKESKEKANDLNNKLSLLTSVNVNTLDSDILKLGILPGDSYNFPANDCAVIKNVQENPLSGFYWIKPKCSPEPLRVYCDMDSSTSIYIWNGNPPKSPDHLITNMINSVNDIRQHCAEVGLQPLILRSKNQLNSLIISLKKIGYSLNGKVNIPLAYDYSCDHGSCSGRFHDLLNGNIDISTLIYLKASESPDSTKVRQTAGISYDDGSFKFFNLETSDISAIVCSTNSTENDSALQYLSINCETTGMEDSFHSIVNTNIVVLCPLGCDDEKYHDASIYGSRGTYSDNSSICRAAIHSDIIDNKGGLVNVTIESGMDHYVGSINNNIESISLNKNEKGLLDIIPEEKEGTNNIREESSIFHHKTIRVSSLIEDCPLDLFLFNQTFFLEKGNNIRNNKGTELKYNDDENMTVKNFHELISNLMENIDAIHGVDSSVISIVQEETIRIIEKTKKELKPADMLSKKQIEDAMNLYNLTENLAIYLYDLSSKYIQDLEKLKNTLEELKGAQKVAHNFGTFKLNYETMNFSTHFSLFDSNLIKNKESVWGYSDTNILGHENSIGQMNSVSSQEIGEGYYAKLKGLNFYDFDFNISVLSRGTGCLGVVFRAKDDFNFYLFDICDKDGTKRLSKVENGQVHILKKVVNSDVTLNNQWNKYKIITKHANIDIYEVDKDNNMIKILSSLDERFLSGTVGLYSQIYGLGTFFDDLEVIALPCTQLSELNTLNKNVKSNCPYYKENYLNNLMSYDIIYNPNNYFNWNVEKENEQNYLLCSKNEEEVKNAKDEKDIYTIVLLKLRECTDGTFNFDIQVSDDETGNISKKLSYIYILFHYKDENNFNALEMKDGKLAFLTNKNGKSFILSERNEEENDNNKNIEKRFTFVQNEWIHVNLHFDKSTFKVIIITNNNEDKFVLSAKSRNDVPLGKVGFLVHNFDEVKFDSILLNSPTITKVDENFLQVKSKTWANCEDSVHVLHRRFSCETDIYPNETKEKHIKCIKNFCKECCLYHTQLLDSNEKNECEKHCKQNDNLAAKMQTLFEKFINRCVSLNENEDYETCDKNDKKCKNKVCVLCCKKHDPTTSKELKVLPMNQFKKIQENEIIECQLQCNMIHSI
;
A
#
# COMPACT_ATOMS: atom_id res chain seq x y z
N MET A 1 -33.73 -25.94 105.87
CA MET A 1 -33.78 -25.98 104.40
C MET A 1 -34.85 -25.01 103.97
N GLU A 2 -34.49 -23.85 103.44
CA GLU A 2 -35.46 -22.93 102.85
C GLU A 2 -35.76 -23.40 101.43
N THR A 3 -36.93 -24.01 101.23
CA THR A 3 -37.45 -24.34 99.90
C THR A 3 -37.72 -23.05 99.15
N ARG A 4 -37.04 -22.83 98.02
CA ARG A 4 -37.22 -21.60 97.22
C ARG A 4 -38.32 -21.74 96.18
N TYR A 5 -38.43 -22.91 95.54
CA TYR A 5 -39.45 -23.17 94.52
C TYR A 5 -39.97 -24.60 94.61
N ILE A 6 -41.28 -24.77 94.41
CA ILE A 6 -41.93 -26.07 94.22
C ILE A 6 -42.35 -26.12 92.75
N LYS A 7 -41.75 -27.01 91.97
CA LYS A 7 -42.12 -27.25 90.58
C LYS A 7 -43.17 -28.36 90.53
N ILE A 8 -44.38 -28.02 90.10
CA ILE A 8 -45.47 -28.97 89.90
C ILE A 8 -45.61 -29.16 88.39
N SER A 9 -45.19 -30.32 87.89
CA SER A 9 -45.40 -30.68 86.48
C SER A 9 -46.76 -31.34 86.33
N MET A 10 -47.63 -30.75 85.52
CA MET A 10 -48.98 -31.25 85.26
C MET A 10 -49.06 -31.91 83.89
N ILE A 11 -49.90 -32.95 83.76
CA ILE A 11 -50.20 -33.59 82.48
C ILE A 11 -51.22 -32.71 81.75
N LYS A 12 -50.94 -32.35 80.49
CA LYS A 12 -51.84 -31.55 79.65
C LYS A 12 -53.18 -32.28 79.48
N THR A 13 -54.28 -31.56 79.66
CA THR A 13 -55.64 -32.15 79.56
C THR A 13 -55.97 -32.57 78.14
N HIS A 14 -56.69 -33.68 78.00
CA HIS A 14 -57.18 -34.14 76.70
C HIS A 14 -58.14 -33.09 76.10
N PRO A 15 -57.89 -32.57 74.88
CA PRO A 15 -58.56 -31.36 74.35
C PRO A 15 -60.09 -31.45 74.20
N LYS A 16 -60.67 -32.65 74.23
CA LYS A 16 -62.13 -32.88 74.16
C LYS A 16 -62.75 -33.55 75.38
N HIS A 17 -61.95 -34.11 76.28
CA HIS A 17 -62.45 -34.98 77.38
C HIS A 17 -61.90 -34.60 78.76
N GLY A 18 -61.07 -33.56 78.83
CA GLY A 18 -60.51 -33.04 80.09
C GLY A 18 -61.28 -31.87 80.69
N GLU A 19 -62.43 -31.51 80.13
CA GLU A 19 -63.26 -30.38 80.55
C GLU A 19 -64.42 -30.89 81.42
N LEU A 20 -64.54 -30.37 82.65
CA LEU A 20 -65.63 -30.68 83.59
C LEU A 20 -66.32 -29.38 83.97
N GLY A 21 -67.42 -29.05 83.28
CA GLY A 21 -68.05 -27.74 83.37
C GLY A 21 -67.18 -26.68 82.71
N ASP A 22 -67.01 -25.51 83.33
CA ASP A 22 -66.18 -24.43 82.79
C ASP A 22 -64.69 -24.56 83.17
N ASN A 23 -64.27 -25.70 83.75
CA ASN A 23 -62.92 -25.89 84.27
C ASN A 23 -62.25 -27.15 83.71
N PHE A 24 -60.95 -27.07 83.44
CA PHE A 24 -60.13 -28.20 82.99
C PHE A 24 -59.52 -28.98 84.15
N LEU A 25 -59.58 -30.31 84.10
CA LEU A 25 -59.04 -31.21 85.12
C LEU A 25 -57.61 -31.66 84.77
N TYR A 26 -56.61 -31.08 85.44
CA TYR A 26 -55.20 -31.43 85.26
C TYR A 26 -54.77 -32.51 86.27
N GLY A 27 -54.09 -33.56 85.77
CA GLY A 27 -53.43 -34.55 86.62
C GLY A 27 -52.02 -34.10 86.97
N ILE A 28 -51.62 -34.12 88.24
CA ILE A 28 -50.24 -33.81 88.64
C ILE A 28 -49.34 -34.99 88.26
N ARG A 29 -48.37 -34.77 87.36
CA ARG A 29 -47.39 -35.77 86.89
C ARG A 29 -46.28 -35.98 87.90
N SER A 30 -45.72 -34.89 88.43
CA SER A 30 -44.69 -34.91 89.47
C SER A 30 -44.69 -33.60 90.26
N ILE A 31 -44.22 -33.68 91.51
CA ILE A 31 -43.96 -32.52 92.36
C ILE A 31 -42.50 -32.60 92.78
N GLU A 32 -41.72 -31.57 92.45
CA GLU A 32 -40.30 -31.47 92.75
C GLU A 32 -40.05 -30.23 93.61
N VAL A 33 -39.22 -30.39 94.64
CA VAL A 33 -38.86 -29.32 95.56
C VAL A 33 -37.43 -28.91 95.25
N GLN A 34 -37.25 -27.68 94.75
CA GLN A 34 -35.96 -27.18 94.28
C GLN A 34 -35.34 -26.23 95.32
N ALA A 35 -34.08 -26.51 95.65
CA ALA A 35 -33.24 -25.70 96.54
C ALA A 35 -31.86 -25.48 95.89
N ASN A 36 -31.23 -24.32 96.15
CA ASN A 36 -29.99 -23.95 95.48
C ASN A 36 -28.81 -24.85 95.91
N ASN A 37 -27.96 -25.19 94.93
CA ASN A 37 -26.64 -25.80 95.07
C ASN A 37 -26.60 -27.23 95.63
N LEU A 38 -27.62 -28.04 95.31
CA LEU A 38 -27.72 -29.42 95.75
C LEU A 38 -28.23 -30.30 94.61
N GLU A 39 -27.46 -31.33 94.25
CA GLU A 39 -27.89 -32.40 93.33
C GLU A 39 -27.92 -33.75 94.06
N THR A 40 -28.90 -34.59 93.73
CA THR A 40 -29.04 -35.94 94.28
C THR A 40 -28.30 -36.92 93.39
N VAL A 41 -27.33 -37.66 93.95
CA VAL A 41 -26.34 -38.36 93.13
C VAL A 41 -26.84 -39.68 92.49
N ILE A 42 -27.99 -40.28 92.86
CA ILE A 42 -28.42 -41.57 92.24
C ILE A 42 -29.96 -41.73 92.18
N ASN A 43 -30.44 -42.23 91.01
CA ASN A 43 -31.74 -42.80 90.57
C ASN A 43 -33.07 -42.33 91.19
N HIS A 44 -34.13 -42.34 90.36
CA HIS A 44 -35.49 -41.92 90.76
C HIS A 44 -36.00 -42.66 92.00
N CYS A 45 -36.66 -41.95 92.92
CA CYS A 45 -37.12 -42.44 94.23
C CYS A 45 -37.92 -43.76 94.19
N ARG A 46 -38.57 -44.06 93.06
CA ARG A 46 -39.36 -45.27 92.87
C ARG A 46 -38.50 -46.54 92.78
N ASP A 47 -37.28 -46.40 92.27
CA ASP A 47 -36.34 -47.50 92.09
C ASP A 47 -35.49 -47.71 93.35
N ALA A 48 -35.11 -46.62 94.03
CA ALA A 48 -34.38 -46.64 95.31
C ALA A 48 -35.22 -47.18 96.49
N ALA A 49 -36.55 -47.11 96.41
CA ALA A 49 -37.45 -47.63 97.45
C ALA A 49 -37.41 -49.17 97.57
N ASN A 50 -36.99 -49.87 96.51
CA ASN A 50 -36.94 -51.33 96.45
C ASN A 50 -35.53 -51.91 96.67
N SER A 51 -34.53 -51.07 96.95
CA SER A 51 -33.17 -51.52 97.29
C SER A 51 -33.06 -51.82 98.80
N ASP A 52 -32.51 -53.00 99.11
CA ASP A 52 -32.20 -53.44 100.48
C ASP A 52 -30.89 -52.84 101.03
N ASP A 53 -30.10 -52.11 100.21
CA ASP A 53 -28.88 -51.42 100.66
C ASP A 53 -29.21 -50.01 101.19
N ALA A 54 -28.88 -49.75 102.45
CA ALA A 54 -29.11 -48.46 103.10
C ALA A 54 -28.24 -47.32 102.55
N ARG A 55 -27.20 -47.62 101.74
CA ARG A 55 -26.35 -46.62 101.08
C ARG A 55 -26.95 -46.07 99.78
N ASP A 56 -27.97 -46.72 99.23
CA ASP A 56 -28.74 -46.24 98.07
C ASP A 56 -29.79 -45.18 98.46
N LYS A 57 -29.74 -44.65 99.70
CA LYS A 57 -30.68 -43.67 100.24
C LYS A 57 -29.97 -42.36 100.59
N TYR A 58 -30.22 -41.36 99.75
CA TYR A 58 -29.96 -39.92 99.85
C TYR A 58 -28.61 -39.47 100.41
N PHE A 59 -27.70 -39.07 99.51
CA PHE A 59 -26.65 -38.10 99.81
C PHE A 59 -26.77 -36.92 98.84
N VAL A 60 -26.46 -35.72 99.35
CA VAL A 60 -26.58 -34.47 98.61
C VAL A 60 -25.19 -33.87 98.46
N GLU A 61 -24.78 -33.59 97.23
CA GLU A 61 -23.45 -33.06 96.92
C GLU A 61 -23.54 -31.62 96.40
N TYR A 62 -22.51 -30.81 96.66
CA TYR A 62 -22.43 -29.40 96.26
C TYR A 62 -21.79 -29.27 94.88
N ILE A 63 -22.48 -28.62 93.93
CA ILE A 63 -21.93 -28.31 92.61
C ILE A 63 -21.10 -27.01 92.67
N THR A 64 -19.87 -27.04 92.17
CA THR A 64 -18.93 -25.90 92.20
C THR A 64 -18.71 -25.17 90.87
N GLU A 65 -19.27 -25.62 89.74
CA GLU A 65 -19.15 -24.92 88.45
C GLU A 65 -20.51 -24.62 87.82
N PHE A 66 -20.73 -23.33 87.52
CA PHE A 66 -21.93 -22.80 86.88
C PHE A 66 -21.50 -22.04 85.61
N ASP A 67 -21.74 -22.63 84.44
CA ASP A 67 -21.50 -21.97 83.16
C ASP A 67 -22.67 -21.03 82.82
N LYS A 68 -22.44 -19.75 83.10
CA LYS A 68 -23.41 -18.68 82.88
C LYS A 68 -23.72 -18.46 81.40
N ASP A 69 -22.77 -18.71 80.50
CA ASP A 69 -22.94 -18.49 79.06
C ASP A 69 -23.77 -19.58 78.42
N LEU A 70 -23.54 -20.85 78.81
CA LEU A 70 -24.36 -21.97 78.38
C LEU A 70 -25.81 -21.79 78.87
N THR A 71 -25.99 -21.35 80.11
CA THR A 71 -27.32 -21.13 80.71
C THR A 71 -28.06 -19.98 80.02
N ASN A 72 -27.38 -18.86 79.72
CA ASN A 72 -28.00 -17.75 78.98
C ASN A 72 -28.39 -18.16 77.55
N LYS A 73 -27.58 -18.98 76.87
CA LYS A 73 -27.92 -19.53 75.55
C LYS A 73 -29.09 -20.50 75.61
N LEU A 74 -29.19 -21.33 76.66
CA LEU A 74 -30.32 -22.23 76.89
C LEU A 74 -31.61 -21.48 77.22
N ILE A 75 -31.54 -20.35 77.93
CA ILE A 75 -32.70 -19.49 78.23
C ILE A 75 -33.21 -18.79 76.97
N ASN A 76 -32.31 -18.31 76.10
CA ASN A 76 -32.69 -17.58 74.88
C ASN A 76 -32.97 -18.49 73.68
N LEU A 77 -32.84 -19.81 73.84
CA LEU A 77 -32.99 -20.79 72.76
C LEU A 77 -34.40 -20.75 72.15
N GLU A 78 -35.43 -20.54 72.98
CA GLU A 78 -36.82 -20.44 72.54
C GLU A 78 -37.04 -19.22 71.62
N ASP A 79 -36.51 -18.06 72.02
CA ASP A 79 -36.58 -16.82 71.24
C ASP A 79 -35.79 -16.92 69.93
N ASP A 80 -34.62 -17.56 69.94
CA ASP A 80 -33.78 -17.76 68.75
C ASP A 80 -34.40 -18.76 67.77
N VAL A 81 -34.97 -19.86 68.27
CA VAL A 81 -35.73 -20.81 67.44
C VAL A 81 -36.94 -20.12 66.83
N THR A 82 -37.69 -19.34 67.61
CA THR A 82 -38.88 -18.62 67.11
C THR A 82 -38.52 -17.59 66.04
N LYS A 83 -37.45 -16.81 66.23
CA LYS A 83 -36.96 -15.86 65.22
C LYS A 83 -36.51 -16.55 63.92
N ASN A 84 -35.82 -17.67 64.03
CA ASN A 84 -35.36 -18.42 62.86
C ASN A 84 -36.54 -19.04 62.12
N VAL A 85 -37.52 -19.59 62.84
CA VAL A 85 -38.77 -20.10 62.25
C VAL A 85 -39.54 -19.00 61.54
N SER A 86 -39.70 -17.82 62.15
CA SER A 86 -40.36 -16.69 61.47
C SER A 86 -39.58 -16.21 60.24
N SER A 87 -38.25 -16.14 60.32
CA SER A 87 -37.42 -15.74 59.17
C SER A 87 -37.49 -16.74 58.02
N ILE A 88 -37.58 -18.04 58.32
CA ILE A 88 -37.74 -19.08 57.29
C ILE A 88 -39.13 -18.98 56.67
N SER A 89 -40.18 -18.81 57.49
CA SER A 89 -41.55 -18.64 57.01
C SER A 89 -41.70 -17.42 56.10
N ASP A 90 -41.14 -16.26 56.49
CA ASP A 90 -41.14 -15.04 55.66
C ASP A 90 -40.43 -15.24 54.31
N ASN A 91 -39.31 -15.96 54.30
CA ASN A 91 -38.57 -16.26 53.07
C ASN A 91 -39.30 -17.28 52.19
N LEU A 92 -40.02 -18.25 52.78
CA LEU A 92 -40.86 -19.19 52.06
C LEU A 92 -42.03 -18.47 51.39
N SER A 93 -42.70 -17.54 52.09
CA SER A 93 -43.78 -16.75 51.51
C SER A 93 -43.30 -15.93 50.31
N LYS A 94 -42.13 -15.29 50.40
CA LYS A 94 -41.51 -14.58 49.26
C LYS A 94 -41.18 -15.51 48.10
N LEU A 95 -40.70 -16.72 48.38
CA LEU A 95 -40.40 -17.71 47.35
C LEU A 95 -41.69 -18.22 46.67
N GLU A 96 -42.75 -18.41 47.46
CA GLU A 96 -44.06 -18.84 46.98
C GLU A 96 -44.75 -17.77 46.13
N GLU A 97 -44.60 -16.49 46.46
CA GLU A 97 -45.04 -15.37 45.62
C GLU A 97 -44.35 -15.33 44.25
N LEU A 98 -43.13 -15.87 44.13
CA LEU A 98 -42.37 -15.92 42.87
C LEU A 98 -42.67 -17.15 42.01
N LEU A 99 -43.28 -18.20 42.57
CA LEU A 99 -43.58 -19.44 41.83
C LEU A 99 -44.42 -19.23 40.56
N PRO A 100 -45.50 -18.40 40.56
CA PRO A 100 -46.27 -18.15 39.35
C PRO A 100 -45.43 -17.51 38.23
N ASN A 101 -44.47 -16.65 38.59
CA ASN A 101 -43.58 -16.01 37.61
C ASN A 101 -42.57 -17.01 37.03
N ILE A 102 -42.13 -17.99 37.83
CA ILE A 102 -41.25 -19.08 37.38
C ILE A 102 -41.99 -20.01 36.41
N GLU A 103 -43.24 -20.36 36.72
CA GLU A 103 -44.12 -21.16 35.84
C GLU A 103 -44.35 -20.43 34.50
N THR A 104 -44.67 -19.12 34.56
CA THR A 104 -44.83 -18.27 33.37
C THR A 104 -43.55 -18.22 32.52
N CYS A 105 -42.39 -18.03 33.15
CA CYS A 105 -41.08 -18.01 32.48
C CYS A 105 -40.76 -19.35 31.79
N LEU A 106 -41.11 -20.48 32.40
CA LEU A 106 -40.93 -21.79 31.77
C LEU A 106 -41.84 -21.98 30.55
N GLU A 107 -43.09 -21.52 30.62
CA GLU A 107 -44.00 -21.54 29.47
C GLU A 107 -43.50 -20.64 28.34
N GLU A 108 -43.10 -19.40 28.62
CA GLU A 108 -42.51 -18.48 27.65
C GLU A 108 -41.27 -19.08 26.97
N LYS A 109 -40.38 -19.72 27.73
CA LYS A 109 -39.23 -20.42 27.15
C LYS A 109 -39.66 -21.58 26.26
N LYS A 110 -40.66 -22.39 26.64
CA LYS A 110 -41.14 -23.46 25.76
C LYS A 110 -41.69 -22.90 24.44
N THR A 111 -42.46 -21.83 24.48
CA THR A 111 -42.97 -21.15 23.28
C THR A 111 -41.83 -20.63 22.40
N TYR A 112 -40.81 -20.02 22.99
CA TYR A 112 -39.63 -19.56 22.25
C TYR A 112 -38.85 -20.70 21.57
N ASP A 113 -38.74 -21.88 22.20
CA ASP A 113 -38.10 -23.06 21.57
C ASP A 113 -38.87 -23.53 20.31
N GLU A 114 -40.20 -23.42 20.31
CA GLU A 114 -41.04 -23.71 19.14
C GLU A 114 -40.84 -22.69 18.01
N GLU A 115 -40.80 -21.39 18.32
CA GLU A 115 -40.52 -20.32 17.36
C GLU A 115 -39.14 -20.46 16.72
N LEU A 116 -38.15 -20.87 17.52
CA LEU A 116 -36.77 -21.05 17.07
C LEU A 116 -36.65 -22.26 16.13
N LYS A 117 -37.41 -23.32 16.42
CA LYS A 117 -37.52 -24.49 15.53
C LYS A 117 -38.18 -24.12 14.20
N GLU A 118 -39.27 -23.36 14.21
CA GLU A 118 -39.91 -22.88 12.98
C GLU A 118 -38.96 -22.01 12.15
N SER A 119 -38.19 -21.14 12.81
CA SER A 119 -37.21 -20.26 12.16
C SER A 119 -36.06 -21.06 11.53
N LYS A 120 -35.60 -22.13 12.20
CA LYS A 120 -34.60 -23.06 11.67
C LYS A 120 -35.09 -23.82 10.44
N GLU A 121 -36.35 -24.25 10.44
CA GLU A 121 -36.98 -24.87 9.27
C GLU A 121 -37.07 -23.91 8.07
N LYS A 122 -37.43 -22.64 8.30
CA LYS A 122 -37.44 -21.60 7.25
C LYS A 122 -36.05 -21.33 6.69
N ALA A 123 -35.03 -21.23 7.55
CA ALA A 123 -33.65 -21.04 7.12
C ALA A 123 -33.14 -22.22 6.28
N ASN A 124 -33.50 -23.45 6.67
CA ASN A 124 -33.18 -24.65 5.90
C ASN A 124 -33.93 -24.73 4.56
N ASP A 125 -35.21 -24.34 4.51
CA ASP A 125 -35.96 -24.24 3.24
C ASP A 125 -35.34 -23.20 2.29
N LEU A 126 -34.91 -22.05 2.83
CA LEU A 126 -34.19 -21.04 2.07
C LEU A 126 -32.86 -21.58 1.52
N ASN A 127 -32.08 -22.27 2.35
CA ASN A 127 -30.83 -22.92 1.95
C ASN A 127 -31.07 -23.95 0.82
N ASN A 128 -32.12 -24.76 0.93
CA ASN A 128 -32.49 -25.73 -0.10
C ASN A 128 -32.93 -25.07 -1.42
N LYS A 129 -33.65 -23.95 -1.35
CA LYS A 129 -34.00 -23.16 -2.55
C LYS A 129 -32.77 -22.53 -3.19
N LEU A 130 -31.81 -22.10 -2.38
CA LEU A 130 -30.53 -21.56 -2.84
C LEU A 130 -29.68 -22.64 -3.52
N SER A 131 -29.63 -23.85 -2.95
CA SER A 131 -28.86 -24.96 -3.51
C SER A 131 -29.47 -25.46 -4.84
N LEU A 132 -30.79 -25.36 -5.02
CA LEU A 132 -31.46 -25.66 -6.30
C LEU A 132 -31.13 -24.66 -7.42
N LEU A 133 -30.78 -23.41 -7.10
CA LEU A 133 -30.29 -22.43 -8.08
C LEU A 133 -28.88 -22.77 -8.57
N THR A 134 -28.16 -23.63 -7.86
CA THR A 134 -26.79 -24.03 -8.15
C THR A 134 -26.70 -25.52 -8.48
N SER A 135 -26.83 -25.89 -9.75
CA SER A 135 -26.26 -27.14 -10.24
C SER A 135 -24.73 -27.02 -10.33
N VAL A 136 -24.07 -26.88 -9.19
CA VAL A 136 -22.63 -27.07 -8.98
C VAL A 136 -22.46 -27.67 -7.57
N ASN A 137 -21.82 -28.83 -7.51
CA ASN A 137 -21.67 -29.69 -6.33
C ASN A 137 -21.21 -28.95 -5.05
N VAL A 138 -22.03 -29.02 -4.00
CA VAL A 138 -21.73 -28.55 -2.63
C VAL A 138 -21.33 -29.75 -1.75
N ASN A 139 -20.35 -30.55 -2.20
CA ASN A 139 -19.87 -31.72 -1.43
C ASN A 139 -18.37 -31.65 -1.06
N THR A 140 -17.76 -30.47 -1.12
CA THR A 140 -16.36 -30.25 -0.71
C THR A 140 -16.28 -28.95 0.08
N LEU A 141 -16.62 -29.01 1.37
CA LEU A 141 -16.73 -27.81 2.21
C LEU A 141 -15.42 -27.40 2.92
N ASP A 142 -14.31 -28.11 2.74
CA ASP A 142 -13.08 -27.82 3.52
C ASP A 142 -11.89 -27.26 2.72
N SER A 143 -11.85 -27.40 1.39
CA SER A 143 -10.70 -26.93 0.57
C SER A 143 -10.96 -25.69 -0.27
N ASP A 144 -12.17 -25.13 -0.23
CA ASP A 144 -12.59 -24.01 -1.08
C ASP A 144 -12.89 -22.70 -0.30
N ILE A 145 -12.62 -22.60 1.00
CA ILE A 145 -12.83 -21.36 1.78
C ILE A 145 -11.97 -20.19 1.25
N LEU A 146 -10.77 -20.48 0.73
CA LEU A 146 -9.91 -19.50 0.02
C LEU A 146 -10.38 -19.19 -1.41
N LYS A 147 -11.20 -20.05 -2.03
CA LYS A 147 -11.86 -19.75 -3.32
C LYS A 147 -13.16 -18.98 -3.17
N LEU A 148 -13.73 -18.92 -1.97
CA LEU A 148 -14.95 -18.18 -1.60
C LEU A 148 -14.68 -16.76 -1.10
N GLY A 149 -13.42 -16.31 -1.08
CA GLY A 149 -13.08 -14.93 -0.70
C GLY A 149 -13.28 -14.59 0.79
N ILE A 150 -13.42 -15.58 1.67
CA ILE A 150 -13.52 -15.37 3.12
C ILE A 150 -12.11 -15.07 3.65
N LEU A 151 -11.90 -13.85 4.11
CA LEU A 151 -10.63 -13.37 4.66
C LEU A 151 -10.64 -13.50 6.19
N PRO A 152 -9.45 -13.57 6.83
CA PRO A 152 -9.36 -13.58 8.28
C PRO A 152 -10.13 -12.38 8.85
N GLY A 153 -11.09 -12.65 9.73
CA GLY A 153 -11.91 -11.64 10.39
C GLY A 153 -13.36 -11.53 9.91
N ASP A 154 -13.74 -12.25 8.85
CA ASP A 154 -15.08 -12.18 8.29
C ASP A 154 -16.14 -12.97 9.08
N SER A 155 -15.74 -13.96 9.88
CA SER A 155 -16.69 -14.80 10.65
C SER A 155 -16.14 -15.23 12.01
N TYR A 156 -17.05 -15.63 12.91
CA TYR A 156 -16.70 -16.18 14.23
C TYR A 156 -15.79 -17.42 14.13
N ASN A 157 -16.00 -18.26 13.12
CA ASN A 157 -15.22 -19.49 12.90
C ASN A 157 -13.86 -19.22 12.22
N PHE A 158 -13.69 -18.07 11.59
CA PHE A 158 -12.45 -17.65 10.93
C PHE A 158 -12.02 -16.23 11.37
N PRO A 159 -11.76 -16.03 12.67
CA PRO A 159 -11.40 -14.72 13.19
C PRO A 159 -9.95 -14.37 12.84
N ALA A 160 -9.66 -13.09 12.66
CA ALA A 160 -8.28 -12.61 12.56
C ALA A 160 -7.64 -12.54 13.95
N ASN A 161 -6.31 -12.55 14.05
CA ASN A 161 -5.66 -12.35 15.35
C ASN A 161 -5.85 -10.91 15.86
N ASP A 162 -5.86 -9.93 14.95
CA ASP A 162 -5.98 -8.51 15.24
C ASP A 162 -6.48 -7.75 14.00
N CYS A 163 -7.03 -6.54 14.18
CA CYS A 163 -7.43 -5.65 13.10
C CYS A 163 -6.27 -5.28 12.16
N ALA A 164 -5.04 -5.20 12.67
CA ALA A 164 -3.84 -4.98 11.86
C ALA A 164 -3.62 -6.09 10.81
N VAL A 165 -3.97 -7.34 11.14
CA VAL A 165 -3.88 -8.47 10.20
C VAL A 165 -4.87 -8.30 9.07
N ILE A 166 -6.12 -7.91 9.39
CA ILE A 166 -7.17 -7.66 8.39
C ILE A 166 -6.75 -6.54 7.44
N LYS A 167 -6.21 -5.45 7.99
CA LYS A 167 -5.70 -4.31 7.21
C LYS A 167 -4.63 -4.72 6.20
N ASN A 168 -3.69 -5.57 6.62
CA ASN A 168 -2.55 -5.97 5.80
C ASN A 168 -2.90 -7.00 4.71
N VAL A 169 -4.02 -7.72 4.86
CA VAL A 169 -4.45 -8.75 3.92
C VAL A 169 -5.31 -8.18 2.79
N GLN A 170 -5.98 -7.04 2.99
CA GLN A 170 -6.88 -6.42 2.01
C GLN A 170 -6.19 -5.31 1.21
N GLU A 171 -6.38 -5.27 -0.11
CA GLU A 171 -5.88 -4.18 -0.96
C GLU A 171 -6.51 -2.82 -0.63
N ASN A 172 -7.78 -2.83 -0.17
CA ASN A 172 -8.53 -1.66 0.29
C ASN A 172 -9.28 -1.98 1.59
N PRO A 173 -8.64 -1.89 2.77
CA PRO A 173 -9.25 -2.24 4.04
C PRO A 173 -10.29 -1.20 4.47
N LEU A 174 -11.50 -1.64 4.83
CA LEU A 174 -12.62 -0.77 5.25
C LEU A 174 -12.84 -0.84 6.77
N SER A 175 -13.02 0.31 7.44
CA SER A 175 -13.34 0.33 8.87
C SER A 175 -14.76 -0.20 9.15
N GLY A 176 -14.89 -1.16 10.04
CA GLY A 176 -16.13 -1.93 10.20
C GLY A 176 -16.10 -2.93 11.37
N PHE A 177 -17.15 -3.74 11.51
CA PHE A 177 -17.17 -4.82 12.49
C PHE A 177 -16.56 -6.08 11.91
N TYR A 178 -15.57 -6.62 12.61
CA TYR A 178 -14.88 -7.85 12.26
C TYR A 178 -14.75 -8.75 13.49
N TRP A 179 -14.49 -10.04 13.25
CA TRP A 179 -14.21 -11.02 14.28
C TRP A 179 -12.71 -11.12 14.52
N ILE A 180 -12.26 -10.83 15.73
CA ILE A 180 -10.86 -11.06 16.12
C ILE A 180 -10.79 -12.07 17.26
N LYS A 181 -9.74 -12.90 17.26
CA LYS A 181 -9.39 -13.76 18.39
C LYS A 181 -7.98 -13.39 18.86
N PRO A 182 -7.85 -12.32 19.67
CA PRO A 182 -6.59 -11.99 20.32
C PRO A 182 -6.08 -13.18 21.11
N LYS A 183 -4.76 -13.29 21.25
CA LYS A 183 -4.10 -14.43 21.91
C LYS A 183 -4.65 -14.73 23.32
N CYS A 184 -5.03 -13.70 24.07
CA CYS A 184 -5.53 -13.83 25.45
C CYS A 184 -7.06 -13.92 25.55
N SER A 185 -7.79 -13.89 24.42
CA SER A 185 -9.24 -13.97 24.42
C SER A 185 -9.72 -15.43 24.46
N PRO A 186 -10.61 -15.81 25.39
CA PRO A 186 -11.13 -17.18 25.47
C PRO A 186 -11.97 -17.55 24.24
N GLU A 187 -12.68 -16.58 23.67
CA GLU A 187 -13.56 -16.75 22.52
C GLU A 187 -13.30 -15.65 21.46
N PRO A 188 -13.63 -15.88 20.17
CA PRO A 188 -13.63 -14.82 19.17
C PRO A 188 -14.54 -13.64 19.55
N LEU A 189 -14.00 -12.44 19.49
CA LEU A 189 -14.69 -11.19 19.83
C LEU A 189 -15.10 -10.45 18.57
N ARG A 190 -16.33 -9.94 18.54
CA ARG A 190 -16.77 -9.02 17.49
C ARG A 190 -16.36 -7.60 17.88
N VAL A 191 -15.40 -7.03 17.16
CA VAL A 191 -14.84 -5.70 17.44
C VAL A 191 -15.05 -4.78 16.24
N TYR A 192 -15.07 -3.47 16.50
CA TYR A 192 -14.97 -2.48 15.44
C TYR A 192 -13.49 -2.23 15.12
N CYS A 193 -13.04 -2.59 13.92
CA CYS A 193 -11.69 -2.32 13.44
C CYS A 193 -11.67 -0.97 12.73
N ASP A 194 -10.85 -0.05 13.24
CA ASP A 194 -10.48 1.16 12.52
C ASP A 194 -9.26 0.89 11.64
N MET A 195 -9.48 0.75 10.33
CA MET A 195 -8.41 0.43 9.39
C MET A 195 -7.42 1.57 9.20
N ASP A 196 -7.79 2.84 9.45
CA ASP A 196 -6.84 3.95 9.35
C ASP A 196 -5.76 3.88 10.43
N SER A 197 -6.12 3.40 11.62
CA SER A 197 -5.24 3.34 12.79
C SER A 197 -4.90 1.92 13.26
N SER A 198 -5.37 0.90 12.53
CA SER A 198 -5.30 -0.53 12.88
C SER A 198 -5.86 -0.84 14.28
N THR A 199 -6.75 0.01 14.81
CA THR A 199 -7.20 -0.08 16.21
C THR A 199 -8.42 -0.96 16.34
N SER A 200 -8.36 -1.94 17.24
CA SER A 200 -9.52 -2.74 17.65
C SER A 200 -10.32 -2.02 18.74
N ILE A 201 -11.64 -1.93 18.58
CA ILE A 201 -12.53 -1.28 19.55
C ILE A 201 -13.62 -2.27 19.95
N TYR A 202 -13.53 -2.78 21.17
CA TYR A 202 -14.53 -3.63 21.81
C TYR A 202 -15.26 -2.85 22.90
N ILE A 203 -16.59 -2.89 22.90
CA ILE A 203 -17.42 -2.21 23.90
C ILE A 203 -17.93 -3.25 24.89
N TRP A 204 -17.42 -3.20 26.12
CA TRP A 204 -17.87 -4.09 27.19
C TRP A 204 -18.95 -3.42 28.01
N ASN A 205 -20.05 -4.13 28.25
CA ASN A 205 -21.22 -3.62 28.99
C ASN A 205 -21.87 -4.66 29.93
N GLY A 206 -21.04 -5.54 30.48
CA GLY A 206 -21.44 -6.62 31.39
C GLY A 206 -21.32 -8.01 30.79
N ASN A 207 -21.37 -9.03 31.65
CA ASN A 207 -21.37 -10.44 31.26
C ASN A 207 -22.60 -11.15 31.87
N PRO A 208 -23.58 -11.63 31.06
CA PRO A 208 -23.64 -11.53 29.61
C PRO A 208 -23.85 -10.07 29.13
N PRO A 209 -23.53 -9.77 27.85
CA PRO A 209 -23.69 -8.43 27.27
C PRO A 209 -25.11 -7.92 27.44
N LYS A 210 -25.25 -6.69 27.91
CA LYS A 210 -26.56 -6.07 28.19
C LYS A 210 -26.97 -5.10 27.10
N SER A 211 -28.19 -4.54 27.18
CA SER A 211 -28.60 -3.49 26.25
C SER A 211 -27.78 -2.20 26.46
N PRO A 212 -27.57 -1.36 25.43
CA PRO A 212 -26.85 -0.09 25.54
C PRO A 212 -27.40 0.89 26.60
N ASP A 213 -28.66 0.73 26.99
CA ASP A 213 -29.32 1.53 28.03
C ASP A 213 -29.06 1.04 29.46
N HIS A 214 -28.40 -0.10 29.64
CA HIS A 214 -28.13 -0.67 30.96
C HIS A 214 -26.89 -0.03 31.60
N LEU A 215 -27.00 0.38 32.86
CA LEU A 215 -25.89 0.94 33.64
C LEU A 215 -25.08 -0.16 34.34
N ILE A 216 -23.76 -0.14 34.15
CA ILE A 216 -22.78 -1.00 34.82
C ILE A 216 -22.10 -0.30 35.99
N THR A 217 -22.67 0.79 36.49
CA THR A 217 -22.08 1.65 37.54
C THR A 217 -21.72 0.87 38.80
N ASN A 218 -22.54 -0.11 39.19
CA ASN A 218 -22.27 -0.96 40.35
C ASN A 218 -21.06 -1.91 40.18
N MET A 219 -20.58 -2.08 38.94
CA MET A 219 -19.44 -2.94 38.60
C MET A 219 -18.13 -2.16 38.46
N ILE A 220 -18.19 -0.83 38.28
CA ILE A 220 -17.03 0.01 38.00
C ILE A 220 -16.92 1.12 39.06
N ASN A 221 -16.07 0.90 40.06
CA ASN A 221 -15.79 1.88 41.11
C ASN A 221 -14.35 2.42 41.02
N SER A 222 -13.44 1.69 40.38
CA SER A 222 -12.02 2.05 40.25
C SER A 222 -11.49 1.84 38.84
N VAL A 223 -10.33 2.42 38.53
CA VAL A 223 -9.60 2.15 37.27
C VAL A 223 -9.17 0.68 37.19
N ASN A 224 -8.89 0.04 38.33
CA ASN A 224 -8.53 -1.38 38.35
C ASN A 224 -9.70 -2.28 37.94
N ASP A 225 -10.95 -1.89 38.25
CA ASP A 225 -12.14 -2.64 37.83
C ASP A 225 -12.28 -2.61 36.30
N ILE A 226 -12.00 -1.46 35.68
CA ILE A 226 -11.98 -1.32 34.21
C ILE A 226 -10.91 -2.24 33.60
N ARG A 227 -9.71 -2.26 34.19
CA ARG A 227 -8.60 -3.12 33.73
C ARG A 227 -8.96 -4.60 33.86
N GLN A 228 -9.55 -4.98 34.99
CA GLN A 228 -9.98 -6.35 35.27
C GLN A 228 -11.05 -6.82 34.27
N HIS A 229 -12.09 -6.02 34.03
CA HIS A 229 -13.17 -6.41 33.11
C HIS A 229 -12.74 -6.44 31.64
N CYS A 230 -11.78 -5.59 31.22
CA CYS A 230 -11.15 -5.78 29.91
C CYS A 230 -10.31 -7.06 29.86
N ALA A 231 -9.59 -7.39 30.93
CA ALA A 231 -8.77 -8.60 31.00
C ALA A 231 -9.61 -9.89 30.98
N GLU A 232 -10.83 -9.88 31.54
CA GLU A 232 -11.78 -11.02 31.49
C GLU A 232 -12.11 -11.46 30.06
N VAL A 233 -12.13 -10.53 29.11
CA VAL A 233 -12.31 -10.81 27.67
C VAL A 233 -10.98 -10.87 26.91
N GLY A 234 -9.84 -10.91 27.60
CA GLY A 234 -8.52 -11.02 26.96
C GLY A 234 -8.01 -9.75 26.29
N LEU A 235 -8.58 -8.58 26.64
CA LEU A 235 -8.22 -7.27 26.10
C LEU A 235 -7.71 -6.33 27.19
N GLN A 236 -7.29 -5.13 26.79
CA GLN A 236 -6.82 -4.07 27.68
C GLN A 236 -7.69 -2.81 27.51
N PRO A 237 -7.73 -1.88 28.47
CA PRO A 237 -8.40 -0.59 28.26
C PRO A 237 -7.85 0.15 27.03
N LEU A 238 -8.72 0.73 26.20
CA LEU A 238 -8.31 1.45 24.99
C LEU A 238 -7.44 2.66 25.32
N ILE A 239 -6.29 2.76 24.65
CA ILE A 239 -5.41 3.93 24.70
C ILE A 239 -5.72 4.84 23.51
N LEU A 240 -6.27 6.02 23.79
CA LEU A 240 -6.50 7.05 22.77
C LEU A 240 -5.23 7.82 22.44
N ARG A 241 -4.67 7.58 21.25
CA ARG A 241 -3.45 8.23 20.73
C ARG A 241 -3.75 9.34 19.72
N SER A 242 -4.92 9.31 19.07
CA SER A 242 -5.25 10.25 18.00
C SER A 242 -6.73 10.66 17.97
N LYS A 243 -7.01 11.77 17.28
CA LYS A 243 -8.38 12.23 17.00
C LYS A 243 -9.16 11.26 16.11
N ASN A 244 -8.47 10.50 15.26
CA ASN A 244 -9.12 9.53 14.36
C ASN A 244 -9.69 8.37 15.16
N GLN A 245 -8.92 7.79 16.09
CA GLN A 245 -9.42 6.73 17.00
C GLN A 245 -10.65 7.18 17.79
N LEU A 246 -10.67 8.44 18.24
CA LEU A 246 -11.83 9.02 18.94
C LEU A 246 -13.07 9.07 18.01
N ASN A 247 -12.90 9.50 16.76
CA ASN A 247 -14.00 9.52 15.79
C ASN A 247 -14.51 8.09 15.50
N SER A 248 -13.61 7.13 15.34
CA SER A 248 -13.93 5.73 15.11
C SER A 248 -14.70 5.11 16.29
N LEU A 249 -14.31 5.44 17.53
CA LEU A 249 -15.06 5.05 18.73
C LEU A 249 -16.49 5.60 18.75
N ILE A 250 -16.68 6.87 18.36
CA ILE A 250 -18.03 7.47 18.32
C ILE A 250 -18.90 6.78 17.26
N ILE A 251 -18.31 6.46 16.10
CA ILE A 251 -18.99 5.74 15.02
C ILE A 251 -19.39 4.33 15.48
N SER A 252 -18.50 3.62 16.18
CA SER A 252 -18.78 2.27 16.69
C SER A 252 -19.90 2.29 17.73
N LEU A 253 -19.86 3.20 18.69
CA LEU A 253 -20.90 3.38 19.71
C LEU A 253 -22.28 3.65 19.09
N LYS A 254 -22.35 4.53 18.09
CA LYS A 254 -23.60 4.82 17.36
C LYS A 254 -24.11 3.60 16.59
N LYS A 255 -23.23 2.84 15.94
CA LYS A 255 -23.63 1.62 15.21
C LYS A 255 -24.11 0.50 16.15
N ILE A 256 -23.61 0.45 17.38
CA ILE A 256 -24.07 -0.50 18.43
C ILE A 256 -25.39 -0.03 19.07
N GLY A 257 -25.78 1.24 18.89
CA GLY A 257 -27.05 1.78 19.36
C GLY A 257 -26.97 2.56 20.67
N TYR A 258 -25.79 3.01 21.10
CA TYR A 258 -25.68 3.92 22.24
C TYR A 258 -26.19 5.33 21.89
N SER A 259 -27.01 5.92 22.75
CA SER A 259 -27.44 7.32 22.65
C SER A 259 -26.72 8.18 23.69
N LEU A 260 -25.75 8.99 23.22
CA LEU A 260 -24.90 9.79 24.09
C LEU A 260 -25.51 11.20 24.24
N ASN A 261 -26.40 11.34 25.22
CA ASN A 261 -27.19 12.55 25.48
C ASN A 261 -26.75 13.35 26.71
N GLY A 262 -25.57 13.06 27.26
CA GLY A 262 -25.01 13.71 28.45
C GLY A 262 -25.36 13.03 29.78
N LYS A 263 -26.24 12.03 29.80
CA LYS A 263 -26.63 11.31 31.03
C LYS A 263 -25.71 10.13 31.33
N VAL A 264 -25.34 9.41 30.28
CA VAL A 264 -24.56 8.17 30.34
C VAL A 264 -23.09 8.47 30.04
N ASN A 265 -22.16 7.85 30.75
CA ASN A 265 -20.73 8.15 30.67
C ASN A 265 -19.92 6.91 30.29
N ILE A 266 -18.93 7.08 29.40
CA ILE A 266 -17.98 6.04 29.00
C ILE A 266 -16.56 6.54 29.33
N PRO A 267 -15.88 5.97 30.34
CA PRO A 267 -14.58 6.44 30.81
C PRO A 267 -13.47 6.11 29.81
N LEU A 268 -12.55 7.06 29.61
CA LEU A 268 -11.41 6.92 28.68
C LEU A 268 -10.08 7.40 29.26
N ALA A 269 -10.11 8.23 30.31
CA ALA A 269 -8.93 8.80 30.93
C ALA A 269 -9.14 9.06 32.42
N TYR A 270 -8.06 9.07 33.18
CA TYR A 270 -8.09 9.28 34.62
C TYR A 270 -6.94 10.17 35.09
N ASP A 271 -7.21 11.04 36.06
CA ASP A 271 -6.19 11.87 36.73
C ASP A 271 -5.73 11.19 38.02
N TYR A 272 -4.58 10.53 37.95
CA TYR A 272 -3.98 9.81 39.08
C TYR A 272 -3.42 10.72 40.19
N SER A 273 -3.41 12.03 39.98
CA SER A 273 -2.93 13.00 40.98
C SER A 273 -4.03 13.55 41.89
N CYS A 274 -5.27 13.11 41.70
CA CYS A 274 -6.39 13.51 42.55
C CYS A 274 -6.22 12.99 43.98
N ASP A 275 -6.05 13.91 44.93
CA ASP A 275 -6.06 13.60 46.36
C ASP A 275 -7.22 14.36 47.02
N HIS A 276 -8.10 13.63 47.73
CA HIS A 276 -9.26 14.17 48.45
C HIS A 276 -10.11 15.22 47.68
N GLY A 277 -10.34 15.01 46.37
CA GLY A 277 -11.17 15.89 45.55
C GLY A 277 -10.46 17.15 45.03
N SER A 278 -9.13 17.21 45.10
CA SER A 278 -8.30 18.21 44.43
C SER A 278 -7.43 17.53 43.37
N CYS A 279 -7.76 17.74 42.10
CA CYS A 279 -7.09 17.14 40.93
C CYS A 279 -6.17 18.13 40.21
N SER A 280 -5.13 17.64 39.53
CA SER A 280 -4.22 18.49 38.75
C SER A 280 -4.77 18.90 37.38
N GLY A 281 -5.79 18.18 36.90
CA GLY A 281 -6.33 18.34 35.55
C GLY A 281 -5.45 17.68 34.48
N ARG A 282 -4.59 16.73 34.86
CA ARG A 282 -3.76 15.94 33.93
C ARG A 282 -4.29 14.52 33.82
N PHE A 283 -4.91 14.24 32.69
CA PHE A 283 -5.56 12.97 32.41
C PHE A 283 -4.63 12.04 31.65
N HIS A 284 -4.46 10.84 32.19
CA HIS A 284 -3.65 9.78 31.61
C HIS A 284 -4.53 8.59 31.20
N ASP A 285 -3.96 7.67 30.41
CA ASP A 285 -4.64 6.45 29.98
C ASP A 285 -5.09 5.55 31.16
N LEU A 286 -6.08 4.71 30.89
CA LEU A 286 -6.63 3.78 31.88
C LEU A 286 -5.83 2.47 32.02
N LEU A 287 -4.86 2.18 31.13
CA LEU A 287 -4.10 0.93 31.15
C LEU A 287 -3.02 0.95 32.23
N ASN A 288 -2.09 1.90 32.16
CA ASN A 288 -0.98 2.03 33.10
C ASN A 288 -0.79 3.48 33.59
N GLY A 289 -1.44 4.45 32.95
CA GLY A 289 -1.35 5.86 33.34
C GLY A 289 -0.06 6.54 32.89
N ASN A 290 0.69 5.96 31.95
CA ASN A 290 1.95 6.51 31.46
C ASN A 290 1.75 7.53 30.32
N ILE A 291 0.63 7.46 29.60
CA ILE A 291 0.36 8.28 28.42
C ILE A 291 -0.55 9.43 28.81
N ASP A 292 -0.02 10.65 28.76
CA ASP A 292 -0.80 11.88 28.96
C ASP A 292 -1.67 12.18 27.74
N ILE A 293 -2.98 12.18 27.93
CA ILE A 293 -4.01 12.43 26.91
C ILE A 293 -4.77 13.74 27.16
N SER A 294 -4.30 14.57 28.09
CA SER A 294 -4.93 15.84 28.49
C SER A 294 -5.16 16.76 27.31
N THR A 295 -4.18 16.88 26.39
CA THR A 295 -4.30 17.75 25.21
C THR A 295 -5.46 17.34 24.31
N LEU A 296 -5.65 16.04 24.08
CA LEU A 296 -6.74 15.51 23.25
C LEU A 296 -8.10 15.77 23.91
N ILE A 297 -8.17 15.64 25.23
CA ILE A 297 -9.37 15.87 26.03
C ILE A 297 -9.76 17.35 25.99
N TYR A 298 -8.83 18.27 26.27
CA TYR A 298 -9.10 19.70 26.30
C TYR A 298 -9.46 20.28 24.93
N LEU A 299 -8.97 19.70 23.83
CA LEU A 299 -9.37 20.09 22.47
C LEU A 299 -10.86 19.87 22.18
N LYS A 300 -11.53 18.95 22.91
CA LYS A 300 -12.93 18.57 22.70
C LYS A 300 -13.76 18.58 24.01
N ALA A 301 -13.30 19.25 25.05
CA ALA A 301 -14.04 19.33 26.31
C ALA A 301 -15.30 20.18 26.15
N SER A 302 -16.45 19.68 26.62
CA SER A 302 -17.72 20.44 26.62
C SER A 302 -17.91 21.28 27.89
N GLU A 303 -17.03 21.11 28.89
CA GLU A 303 -17.05 21.82 30.16
C GLU A 303 -15.79 22.68 30.36
N SER A 304 -15.90 23.70 31.22
CA SER A 304 -14.77 24.56 31.60
C SER A 304 -13.65 23.72 32.26
N PRO A 305 -12.36 24.01 32.00
CA PRO A 305 -11.24 23.39 32.71
C PRO A 305 -11.33 23.49 34.24
N ASP A 306 -12.11 24.43 34.79
CA ASP A 306 -12.34 24.52 36.23
C ASP A 306 -13.10 23.31 36.82
N SER A 307 -13.88 22.57 36.02
CA SER A 307 -14.60 21.38 36.50
C SER A 307 -13.67 20.18 36.73
N THR A 308 -12.45 20.21 36.20
CA THR A 308 -11.44 19.15 36.39
C THR A 308 -10.85 19.15 37.79
N LYS A 309 -10.96 20.26 38.54
CA LYS A 309 -10.40 20.40 39.89
C LYS A 309 -10.95 19.38 40.89
N VAL A 310 -12.15 18.84 40.66
CA VAL A 310 -12.86 17.95 41.60
C VAL A 310 -13.31 16.64 40.93
N ARG A 311 -13.02 16.46 39.63
CA ARG A 311 -13.50 15.32 38.84
C ARG A 311 -12.32 14.55 38.25
N GLN A 312 -12.16 13.32 38.70
CA GLN A 312 -10.98 12.49 38.44
C GLN A 312 -10.97 11.76 37.10
N THR A 313 -12.10 11.72 36.38
CA THR A 313 -12.27 10.91 35.17
C THR A 313 -12.73 11.78 34.01
N ALA A 314 -12.18 11.55 32.83
CA ALA A 314 -12.66 12.12 31.58
C ALA A 314 -13.14 10.99 30.65
N GLY A 315 -14.26 11.24 29.98
CA GLY A 315 -14.87 10.27 29.08
C GLY A 315 -15.88 10.90 28.14
N ILE A 316 -16.49 10.09 27.27
CA ILE A 316 -17.50 10.57 26.33
C ILE A 316 -18.89 10.41 26.94
N SER A 317 -19.71 11.45 26.78
CA SER A 317 -21.12 11.44 27.18
C SER A 317 -22.05 12.03 26.12
N TYR A 318 -21.50 12.64 25.06
CA TYR A 318 -22.25 13.33 24.00
C TYR A 318 -21.98 12.74 22.61
N ASP A 319 -22.99 12.75 21.74
CA ASP A 319 -22.95 12.18 20.38
C ASP A 319 -21.95 12.89 19.43
N ASP A 320 -21.49 14.09 19.78
CA ASP A 320 -20.45 14.84 19.07
C ASP A 320 -19.02 14.42 19.47
N GLY A 321 -18.91 13.53 20.45
CA GLY A 321 -17.65 13.06 21.00
C GLY A 321 -16.97 14.04 21.94
N SER A 322 -17.69 15.02 22.47
CA SER A 322 -17.14 15.94 23.46
C SER A 322 -16.89 15.23 24.79
N PHE A 323 -15.76 15.58 25.41
CA PHE A 323 -15.36 15.01 26.69
C PHE A 323 -16.12 15.69 27.83
N LYS A 324 -16.60 14.87 28.76
CA LYS A 324 -17.21 15.25 30.02
C LYS A 324 -16.35 14.74 31.16
N PHE A 325 -16.18 15.57 32.19
CA PHE A 325 -15.46 15.19 33.41
C PHE A 325 -16.46 14.65 34.43
N PHE A 326 -16.13 13.56 35.14
CA PHE A 326 -17.00 12.91 36.12
C PHE A 326 -16.20 12.08 37.14
N ASN A 327 -16.88 11.51 38.14
CA ASN A 327 -16.27 10.66 39.17
C ASN A 327 -16.78 9.22 39.01
N LEU A 328 -15.89 8.24 38.79
CA LEU A 328 -16.25 6.83 38.59
C LEU A 328 -17.25 6.30 39.63
N GLU A 329 -16.98 6.55 40.92
CA GLU A 329 -17.80 6.07 42.04
C GLU A 329 -19.26 6.56 42.08
N THR A 330 -19.58 7.67 41.40
CA THR A 330 -20.88 8.36 41.57
C THR A 330 -21.61 8.61 40.26
N SER A 331 -21.03 8.20 39.12
CA SER A 331 -21.53 8.56 37.79
C SER A 331 -22.11 7.37 37.07
N ASP A 332 -23.17 7.60 36.29
CA ASP A 332 -23.83 6.56 35.50
C ASP A 332 -22.93 6.09 34.34
N ILE A 333 -22.26 4.95 34.52
CA ILE A 333 -21.41 4.30 33.52
C ILE A 333 -22.22 3.22 32.78
N SER A 334 -22.28 3.27 31.45
CA SER A 334 -22.96 2.23 30.64
C SER A 334 -22.02 1.19 30.04
N ALA A 335 -20.79 1.59 29.71
CA ALA A 335 -19.83 0.74 29.03
C ALA A 335 -18.40 1.18 29.31
N ILE A 336 -17.47 0.25 29.13
CA ILE A 336 -16.03 0.51 29.06
C ILE A 336 -15.50 0.07 27.69
N VAL A 337 -14.39 0.66 27.26
CA VAL A 337 -13.82 0.41 25.93
C VAL A 337 -12.53 -0.36 26.08
N CYS A 338 -12.48 -1.55 25.47
CA CYS A 338 -11.32 -2.43 25.48
C CYS A 338 -10.74 -2.56 24.06
N SER A 339 -9.44 -2.82 23.97
CA SER A 339 -8.65 -2.91 22.75
C SER A 339 -7.46 -3.84 22.95
N THR A 340 -6.93 -4.35 21.85
CA THR A 340 -5.59 -4.97 21.80
C THR A 340 -4.48 -3.93 21.88
N ASN A 341 -4.79 -2.65 21.61
CA ASN A 341 -3.86 -1.51 21.59
C ASN A 341 -2.65 -1.67 20.63
N SER A 342 -2.72 -2.63 19.70
CA SER A 342 -1.73 -2.88 18.64
C SER A 342 -1.57 -1.65 17.73
N THR A 343 -0.33 -1.30 17.37
CA THR A 343 -0.02 -0.21 16.43
C THR A 343 0.57 -0.72 15.10
N GLU A 344 0.54 0.10 14.04
CA GLU A 344 1.13 -0.25 12.73
C GLU A 344 2.62 -0.64 12.79
N ASN A 345 3.34 -0.17 13.82
CA ASN A 345 4.77 -0.41 14.03
C ASN A 345 5.08 -1.52 15.05
N ASP A 346 4.07 -2.11 15.70
CA ASP A 346 4.25 -3.34 16.47
C ASP A 346 4.52 -4.45 15.45
N SER A 347 5.82 -4.56 15.18
CA SER A 347 6.43 -5.20 14.02
C SER A 347 5.73 -6.51 13.72
N ALA A 348 5.23 -6.66 12.49
CA ALA A 348 4.93 -7.96 11.94
C ALA A 348 6.11 -8.87 12.27
N LEU A 349 5.91 -9.84 13.16
CA LEU A 349 6.89 -10.88 13.47
C LEU A 349 7.44 -11.35 12.12
N GLN A 350 8.73 -11.11 11.83
CA GLN A 350 9.33 -11.68 10.63
C GLN A 350 9.31 -13.20 10.82
N TYR A 351 8.39 -13.85 10.11
CA TYR A 351 8.22 -15.30 10.15
C TYR A 351 8.64 -15.90 8.82
N LEU A 352 9.21 -17.10 8.88
CA LEU A 352 9.52 -17.91 7.71
C LEU A 352 8.31 -18.82 7.42
N SER A 353 7.67 -18.66 6.27
CA SER A 353 6.62 -19.59 5.84
C SER A 353 7.26 -20.91 5.41
N ILE A 354 6.87 -22.02 6.04
CA ILE A 354 7.40 -23.36 5.76
C ILE A 354 6.28 -24.31 5.30
N ASN A 355 6.63 -25.50 4.83
CA ASN A 355 5.65 -26.54 4.48
C ASN A 355 5.65 -27.68 5.52
N CYS A 356 4.69 -28.62 5.43
CA CYS A 356 4.57 -29.71 6.41
C CYS A 356 5.74 -30.71 6.39
N GLU A 357 6.58 -30.71 5.36
CA GLU A 357 7.74 -31.60 5.19
C GLU A 357 9.06 -30.88 5.59
N THR A 358 9.03 -29.58 5.81
CA THR A 358 10.21 -28.77 6.14
C THR A 358 10.84 -29.25 7.44
N THR A 359 12.16 -29.48 7.39
CA THR A 359 12.98 -29.94 8.50
C THR A 359 14.05 -28.91 8.88
N GLY A 360 14.66 -29.06 10.05
CA GLY A 360 15.78 -28.22 10.50
C GLY A 360 17.08 -28.42 9.70
N MET A 361 17.11 -29.33 8.72
CA MET A 361 18.26 -29.54 7.82
C MET A 361 18.29 -28.59 6.63
N GLU A 362 17.22 -27.85 6.36
CA GLU A 362 17.17 -26.92 5.24
C GLU A 362 18.08 -25.70 5.44
N ASP A 363 18.55 -25.08 4.35
CA ASP A 363 19.49 -23.95 4.38
C ASP A 363 18.99 -22.77 5.22
N SER A 364 17.67 -22.57 5.29
CA SER A 364 17.03 -21.53 6.11
C SER A 364 17.28 -21.72 7.62
N PHE A 365 17.63 -22.93 8.06
CA PHE A 365 17.90 -23.30 9.45
C PHE A 365 19.40 -23.59 9.71
N HIS A 366 20.27 -23.37 8.72
CA HIS A 366 21.74 -23.42 8.85
C HIS A 366 22.31 -22.20 9.61
N SER A 367 21.71 -21.85 10.75
CA SER A 367 22.21 -20.82 11.66
C SER A 367 23.10 -21.39 12.77
N ILE A 368 23.76 -20.49 13.51
CA ILE A 368 24.51 -20.81 14.73
C ILE A 368 23.57 -21.41 15.79
N VAL A 369 24.10 -22.28 16.66
CA VAL A 369 23.34 -22.79 17.81
C VAL A 369 22.89 -21.63 18.71
N ASN A 370 21.74 -21.79 19.37
CA ASN A 370 20.96 -20.80 20.11
C ASN A 370 20.36 -19.66 19.28
N THR A 371 20.13 -19.89 17.98
CA THR A 371 19.32 -18.98 17.15
C THR A 371 17.84 -19.35 17.26
N ASN A 372 16.99 -18.35 17.50
CA ASN A 372 15.53 -18.47 17.47
C ASN A 372 15.01 -18.01 16.11
N ILE A 373 14.20 -18.84 15.47
CA ILE A 373 13.59 -18.59 14.16
C ILE A 373 12.09 -18.77 14.30
N VAL A 374 11.32 -17.74 13.97
CA VAL A 374 9.85 -17.82 13.95
C VAL A 374 9.41 -18.37 12.61
N VAL A 375 8.61 -19.44 12.61
CA VAL A 375 8.11 -20.09 11.40
C VAL A 375 6.59 -20.09 11.39
N LEU A 376 5.98 -20.07 10.21
CA LEU A 376 4.54 -20.24 10.01
C LEU A 376 4.26 -21.61 9.40
N CYS A 377 3.54 -22.44 10.13
CA CYS A 377 3.09 -23.76 9.69
C CYS A 377 1.74 -23.70 8.97
N PRO A 378 1.59 -24.41 7.84
CA PRO A 378 0.34 -24.44 7.09
C PRO A 378 -0.70 -25.37 7.74
N LEU A 379 -1.94 -25.25 7.27
CA LEU A 379 -3.07 -26.10 7.65
C LEU A 379 -2.86 -27.56 7.19
N GLY A 380 -3.31 -28.53 8.00
CA GLY A 380 -3.42 -29.93 7.55
C GLY A 380 -2.11 -30.74 7.58
N CYS A 381 -1.15 -30.39 8.45
CA CYS A 381 0.09 -31.17 8.56
C CYS A 381 -0.08 -32.53 9.27
N ASP A 382 -1.25 -32.83 9.80
CA ASP A 382 -1.65 -34.17 10.29
C ASP A 382 -2.37 -35.03 9.23
N ASP A 383 -2.48 -34.55 7.99
CA ASP A 383 -3.15 -35.28 6.90
C ASP A 383 -2.35 -36.53 6.46
N GLU A 384 -3.03 -37.55 5.92
CA GLU A 384 -2.45 -38.87 5.64
C GLU A 384 -1.26 -38.79 4.68
N LYS A 385 -1.29 -37.79 3.78
CA LYS A 385 -0.23 -37.47 2.82
C LYS A 385 1.13 -37.18 3.48
N TYR A 386 1.13 -36.67 4.72
CA TYR A 386 2.34 -36.23 5.42
C TYR A 386 2.80 -37.21 6.50
N HIS A 387 2.20 -38.40 6.61
CA HIS A 387 2.63 -39.43 7.55
C HIS A 387 4.08 -39.90 7.32
N ASP A 388 4.56 -39.86 6.07
CA ASP A 388 5.93 -40.23 5.71
C ASP A 388 6.99 -39.24 6.24
N ALA A 389 6.59 -38.01 6.60
CA ALA A 389 7.48 -37.00 7.16
C ALA A 389 7.80 -37.30 8.63
N SER A 390 8.86 -38.08 8.87
CA SER A 390 9.19 -38.64 10.18
C SER A 390 9.50 -37.58 11.25
N ILE A 391 9.25 -37.91 12.51
CA ILE A 391 9.49 -37.04 13.68
C ILE A 391 10.28 -37.84 14.70
N TYR A 392 11.39 -37.29 15.19
CA TYR A 392 12.27 -37.96 16.14
C TYR A 392 12.45 -37.13 17.41
N GLY A 393 11.89 -37.58 18.52
CA GLY A 393 11.95 -36.90 19.83
C GLY A 393 10.59 -36.55 20.43
N SER A 394 10.61 -35.90 21.59
CA SER A 394 9.38 -35.61 22.34
C SER A 394 9.57 -34.41 23.25
N ARG A 395 8.47 -33.94 23.85
CA ARG A 395 8.42 -32.86 24.85
C ARG A 395 9.07 -31.55 24.37
N GLY A 396 8.82 -31.20 23.12
CA GLY A 396 9.30 -29.94 22.52
C GLY A 396 10.75 -29.98 22.03
N THR A 397 11.48 -31.08 22.21
CA THR A 397 12.85 -31.28 21.71
C THR A 397 12.91 -32.41 20.69
N TYR A 398 13.37 -32.10 19.48
CA TYR A 398 13.37 -33.01 18.34
C TYR A 398 14.70 -32.96 17.58
N SER A 399 15.01 -34.01 16.83
CA SER A 399 16.12 -34.02 15.88
C SER A 399 15.86 -33.05 14.72
N ASP A 400 16.90 -32.42 14.17
CA ASP A 400 16.83 -31.53 13.00
C ASP A 400 16.26 -32.21 11.74
N ASN A 401 16.31 -33.54 11.66
CA ASN A 401 15.64 -34.33 10.63
C ASN A 401 14.11 -34.43 10.79
N SER A 402 13.54 -33.89 11.86
CA SER A 402 12.09 -33.97 12.12
C SER A 402 11.33 -32.90 11.35
N SER A 403 10.13 -33.22 10.87
CA SER A 403 9.20 -32.20 10.38
C SER A 403 8.85 -31.20 11.49
N ILE A 404 9.15 -29.93 11.27
CA ILE A 404 8.97 -28.86 12.26
C ILE A 404 7.49 -28.69 12.63
N CYS A 405 6.60 -28.69 11.63
CA CYS A 405 5.17 -28.47 11.86
C CYS A 405 4.49 -29.66 12.52
N ARG A 406 4.83 -30.89 12.13
CA ARG A 406 4.30 -32.07 12.81
C ARG A 406 4.85 -32.21 14.23
N ALA A 407 6.11 -31.86 14.46
CA ALA A 407 6.70 -31.80 15.80
C ALA A 407 6.00 -30.75 16.70
N ALA A 408 5.58 -29.62 16.14
CA ALA A 408 4.82 -28.59 16.84
C ALA A 408 3.40 -29.07 17.21
N ILE A 409 2.72 -29.82 16.34
CA ILE A 409 1.44 -30.46 16.65
C ILE A 409 1.61 -31.54 17.73
N HIS A 410 2.63 -32.40 17.59
CA HIS A 410 2.94 -33.44 18.58
C HIS A 410 3.28 -32.89 19.98
N SER A 411 3.78 -31.65 20.07
CA SER A 411 4.08 -30.97 21.34
C SER A 411 2.99 -30.04 21.86
N ASP A 412 1.81 -30.03 21.23
CA ASP A 412 0.65 -29.22 21.61
C ASP A 412 0.89 -27.70 21.53
N ILE A 413 1.82 -27.28 20.66
CA ILE A 413 2.13 -25.86 20.45
C ILE A 413 1.15 -25.22 19.46
N ILE A 414 0.77 -25.99 18.43
CA ILE A 414 -0.23 -25.63 17.43
C ILE A 414 -1.17 -26.82 17.22
N ASP A 415 -2.39 -26.59 16.74
CA ASP A 415 -3.30 -27.64 16.31
C ASP A 415 -3.14 -27.94 14.80
N ASN A 416 -3.96 -28.85 14.25
CA ASN A 416 -3.93 -29.14 12.81
C ASN A 416 -4.37 -27.94 11.93
N LYS A 417 -4.73 -26.79 12.54
CA LYS A 417 -5.03 -25.55 11.83
C LYS A 417 -3.78 -24.69 11.56
N GLY A 418 -2.58 -25.20 11.85
CA GLY A 418 -1.34 -24.47 11.60
C GLY A 418 -1.16 -23.27 12.56
N GLY A 419 -0.09 -22.51 12.37
CA GLY A 419 0.20 -21.38 13.25
C GLY A 419 1.68 -21.02 13.33
N LEU A 420 1.97 -19.97 14.09
CA LEU A 420 3.34 -19.51 14.32
C LEU A 420 4.01 -20.36 15.40
N VAL A 421 5.22 -20.83 15.11
CA VAL A 421 6.04 -21.65 16.02
C VAL A 421 7.41 -20.98 16.16
N ASN A 422 7.92 -20.90 17.39
CA ASN A 422 9.30 -20.48 17.61
C ASN A 422 10.21 -21.71 17.63
N VAL A 423 11.19 -21.74 16.73
CA VAL A 423 12.15 -22.83 16.56
C VAL A 423 13.52 -22.37 17.02
N THR A 424 14.04 -22.99 18.07
CA THR A 424 15.41 -22.77 18.56
C THR A 424 16.32 -23.87 18.07
N ILE A 425 17.44 -23.51 17.42
CA ILE A 425 18.46 -24.47 16.98
C ILE A 425 19.45 -24.72 18.12
N GLU A 426 19.51 -25.93 18.67
CA GLU A 426 20.39 -26.34 19.78
C GLU A 426 21.47 -27.33 19.32
N SER A 427 22.43 -27.60 20.21
CA SER A 427 23.44 -28.65 19.98
C SER A 427 22.78 -30.03 20.04
N GLY A 428 23.22 -30.93 19.14
CA GLY A 428 22.68 -32.29 19.04
C GLY A 428 22.78 -33.11 20.32
N MET A 429 21.75 -33.92 20.58
CA MET A 429 21.73 -34.90 21.68
C MET A 429 22.16 -36.30 21.20
N ASP A 430 22.70 -37.11 22.11
CA ASP A 430 23.08 -38.51 21.81
C ASP A 430 21.87 -39.45 21.71
N HIS A 431 20.72 -39.06 22.30
CA HIS A 431 19.47 -39.82 22.30
C HIS A 431 18.24 -38.89 22.26
N TYR A 432 17.26 -39.24 21.42
CA TYR A 432 15.92 -38.63 21.38
C TYR A 432 14.86 -39.68 21.71
N VAL A 433 14.01 -39.41 22.70
CA VAL A 433 12.91 -40.30 23.12
C VAL A 433 11.67 -40.01 22.27
N GLY A 434 11.16 -41.02 21.56
CA GLY A 434 9.89 -40.94 20.83
C GLY A 434 8.67 -41.08 21.76
N SER A 435 7.51 -40.61 21.32
CA SER A 435 6.22 -40.79 22.01
C SER A 435 5.06 -40.71 21.02
N ILE A 436 3.86 -41.06 21.48
CA ILE A 436 2.62 -40.79 20.73
C ILE A 436 1.85 -39.73 21.50
N ASN A 437 1.77 -38.52 20.95
CA ASN A 437 0.98 -37.42 21.49
C ASN A 437 0.21 -36.74 20.35
N ASN A 438 -0.99 -36.24 20.65
CA ASN A 438 -1.84 -35.51 19.70
C ASN A 438 -2.04 -36.25 18.36
N ASN A 439 -2.30 -37.56 18.42
CA ASN A 439 -2.49 -38.47 17.27
C ASN A 439 -1.28 -38.62 16.31
N ILE A 440 -0.12 -38.06 16.67
CA ILE A 440 1.12 -38.16 15.91
C ILE A 440 2.08 -39.11 16.64
N GLU A 441 2.64 -40.08 15.92
CA GLU A 441 3.71 -40.96 16.42
C GLU A 441 5.08 -40.36 16.12
N SER A 442 5.91 -40.21 17.15
CA SER A 442 7.33 -39.90 17.02
C SER A 442 8.22 -41.11 17.37
N ILE A 443 9.30 -41.26 16.62
CA ILE A 443 10.27 -42.36 16.67
C ILE A 443 11.43 -42.00 17.61
N SER A 444 11.91 -42.96 18.40
CA SER A 444 13.13 -42.77 19.20
C SER A 444 14.38 -42.84 18.31
N LEU A 445 15.34 -41.92 18.48
CA LEU A 445 16.56 -41.86 17.68
C LEU A 445 17.82 -41.96 18.56
N ASN A 446 18.64 -42.97 18.30
CA ASN A 446 19.90 -43.23 19.01
C ASN A 446 21.13 -42.92 18.13
N LYS A 447 22.13 -42.27 18.70
CA LYS A 447 23.44 -42.12 18.06
C LYS A 447 24.23 -43.43 18.20
N ASN A 448 24.65 -44.02 17.09
CA ASN A 448 25.42 -45.26 17.11
C ASN A 448 26.88 -44.98 17.51
N GLU A 449 27.23 -45.20 18.78
CA GLU A 449 28.62 -45.38 19.20
C GLU A 449 28.94 -46.88 19.22
N LYS A 450 29.89 -47.31 18.41
CA LYS A 450 30.30 -48.73 18.36
C LYS A 450 30.81 -49.19 19.74
N GLY A 451 29.92 -49.79 20.52
CA GLY A 451 30.17 -50.78 21.56
C GLY A 451 30.27 -50.27 23.00
N LEU A 452 29.16 -50.35 23.74
CA LEU A 452 29.08 -51.16 24.96
C LEU A 452 27.61 -51.39 25.35
N LEU A 453 27.24 -52.67 25.48
CA LEU A 453 26.03 -53.11 26.18
C LEU A 453 26.18 -52.80 27.66
N ASP A 454 25.17 -52.16 28.26
CA ASP A 454 24.79 -52.50 29.64
C ASP A 454 23.27 -52.59 29.73
N ILE A 455 22.82 -53.83 29.91
CA ILE A 455 21.46 -54.20 30.27
C ILE A 455 21.41 -54.18 31.80
N ILE A 456 20.63 -53.28 32.40
CA ILE A 456 19.88 -53.60 33.61
C ILE A 456 18.44 -53.09 33.43
N PRO A 457 17.42 -53.97 33.54
CA PRO A 457 16.02 -53.66 33.30
C PRO A 457 15.30 -53.21 34.59
N GLU A 458 14.39 -52.25 34.48
CA GLU A 458 13.27 -52.12 35.41
C GLU A 458 11.95 -52.14 34.65
N GLU A 459 11.11 -53.11 35.03
CA GLU A 459 9.78 -53.37 34.51
C GLU A 459 8.77 -52.28 34.92
N LYS A 460 7.89 -51.82 34.02
CA LYS A 460 6.46 -52.21 34.00
C LYS A 460 5.58 -51.31 33.12
N GLU A 461 4.82 -52.02 32.27
CA GLU A 461 3.40 -51.87 31.96
C GLU A 461 2.90 -50.56 31.32
N GLY A 462 2.75 -50.65 29.99
CA GLY A 462 1.52 -50.26 29.32
C GLY A 462 1.54 -48.91 28.61
N THR A 463 2.00 -48.86 27.35
CA THR A 463 1.23 -48.46 26.15
C THR A 463 2.15 -48.26 24.94
N ASN A 464 1.82 -48.96 23.84
CA ASN A 464 2.22 -48.79 22.43
C ASN A 464 3.71 -48.93 22.03
N ASN A 465 3.99 -49.85 21.11
CA ASN A 465 5.32 -50.10 20.51
C ASN A 465 5.81 -48.86 19.73
N ILE A 466 6.55 -47.96 20.38
CA ILE A 466 7.22 -46.82 19.71
C ILE A 466 8.42 -47.35 18.91
N ARG A 467 8.55 -46.94 17.64
CA ARG A 467 9.66 -47.35 16.76
C ARG A 467 11.00 -46.75 17.23
N GLU A 468 12.10 -47.51 17.10
CA GLU A 468 13.46 -47.05 17.41
C GLU A 468 14.36 -47.10 16.17
N GLU A 469 15.12 -46.03 15.93
CA GLU A 469 16.09 -45.91 14.83
C GLU A 469 17.48 -45.49 15.33
N SER A 470 18.53 -45.80 14.54
CA SER A 470 19.91 -45.41 14.86
C SER A 470 20.60 -44.74 13.67
N SER A 471 21.31 -43.63 13.93
CA SER A 471 22.01 -42.82 12.90
C SER A 471 23.51 -42.71 13.18
N ILE A 472 24.29 -42.56 12.10
CA ILE A 472 25.76 -42.40 12.10
C ILE A 472 26.18 -40.92 12.16
N PHE A 473 25.24 -39.98 11.98
CA PHE A 473 25.50 -38.54 11.92
C PHE A 473 25.17 -37.81 13.22
N HIS A 474 25.86 -36.68 13.47
CA HIS A 474 25.48 -35.73 14.51
C HIS A 474 24.39 -34.79 13.99
N HIS A 475 23.15 -35.03 14.43
CA HIS A 475 21.98 -34.18 14.16
C HIS A 475 21.97 -32.97 15.10
N LYS A 476 21.69 -31.76 14.63
CA LYS A 476 21.34 -30.64 15.53
C LYS A 476 19.99 -30.94 16.21
N THR A 477 19.73 -30.29 17.33
CA THR A 477 18.43 -30.37 17.99
C THR A 477 17.60 -29.16 17.59
N ILE A 478 16.33 -29.36 17.26
CA ILE A 478 15.34 -28.29 17.16
C ILE A 478 14.47 -28.32 18.42
N ARG A 479 14.35 -27.18 19.09
CA ARG A 479 13.36 -26.98 20.15
C ARG A 479 12.21 -26.15 19.61
N VAL A 480 11.01 -26.70 19.62
CA VAL A 480 9.80 -25.98 19.27
C VAL A 480 9.18 -25.41 20.55
N SER A 481 8.80 -24.13 20.51
CA SER A 481 8.18 -23.42 21.63
C SER A 481 7.09 -22.47 21.15
N SER A 482 6.16 -22.12 22.05
CA SER A 482 5.15 -21.10 21.80
C SER A 482 5.75 -19.69 21.96
N LEU A 483 5.24 -18.73 21.18
CA LEU A 483 5.57 -17.30 21.29
C LEU A 483 4.77 -16.69 22.46
N ILE A 484 5.21 -16.91 23.70
CA ILE A 484 4.54 -16.36 24.88
C ILE A 484 5.05 -14.94 25.18
N GLU A 485 4.13 -13.97 25.15
CA GLU A 485 4.17 -12.75 25.97
C GLU A 485 3.01 -12.87 26.98
N ASP A 486 3.24 -12.50 28.25
CA ASP A 486 2.34 -12.75 29.38
C ASP A 486 0.94 -12.13 29.18
N CYS A 487 -0.12 -12.92 29.37
CA CYS A 487 -1.48 -12.44 29.23
C CYS A 487 -1.89 -11.53 30.40
N PRO A 488 -2.73 -10.49 30.18
CA PRO A 488 -3.06 -9.50 31.21
C PRO A 488 -3.62 -10.07 32.52
N LEU A 489 -4.36 -11.19 32.47
CA LEU A 489 -4.90 -11.89 33.64
C LEU A 489 -3.80 -12.39 34.59
N ASP A 490 -2.66 -12.84 34.05
CA ASP A 490 -1.54 -13.35 34.84
C ASP A 490 -0.82 -12.23 35.61
N LEU A 491 -0.83 -11.01 35.06
CA LEU A 491 -0.26 -9.81 35.69
C LEU A 491 -1.09 -9.33 36.90
N PHE A 492 -2.42 -9.47 36.86
CA PHE A 492 -3.32 -9.09 37.97
C PHE A 492 -3.36 -10.13 39.09
N LEU A 493 -3.15 -11.41 38.77
CA LEU A 493 -3.01 -12.48 39.77
C LEU A 493 -1.69 -12.38 40.56
N PHE A 494 -0.63 -11.81 39.97
CA PHE A 494 0.68 -11.65 40.62
C PHE A 494 0.69 -10.64 41.76
N ASN A 495 -0.12 -9.57 41.71
CA ASN A 495 -0.13 -8.53 42.75
C ASN A 495 -0.86 -8.93 44.04
N GLN A 496 -1.66 -10.00 44.04
CA GLN A 496 -2.35 -10.48 45.25
C GLN A 496 -1.53 -11.52 46.05
N THR A 497 -0.40 -12.00 45.54
CA THR A 497 0.34 -13.11 46.17
C THR A 497 1.62 -12.72 46.89
N PHE A 498 2.07 -11.45 46.84
CA PHE A 498 3.35 -11.05 47.45
C PHE A 498 3.28 -10.55 48.91
N PHE A 499 2.16 -10.74 49.63
CA PHE A 499 2.08 -10.37 51.06
C PHE A 499 1.62 -11.50 52.01
N LEU A 500 1.56 -12.75 51.55
CA LEU A 500 1.29 -13.92 52.41
C LEU A 500 2.25 -15.08 52.12
N GLU A 501 3.55 -14.88 52.37
CA GLU A 501 4.43 -16.02 52.65
C GLU A 501 4.27 -16.45 54.12
N LYS A 502 3.50 -17.53 54.35
CA LYS A 502 3.85 -18.71 55.17
C LYS A 502 2.59 -19.38 55.70
N GLY A 503 2.27 -20.54 55.14
CA GLY A 503 1.37 -21.48 55.77
C GLY A 503 0.72 -22.45 54.81
N ASN A 504 1.35 -23.61 54.66
CA ASN A 504 0.75 -24.90 54.30
C ASN A 504 0.55 -25.22 52.81
N ASN A 505 1.36 -26.19 52.38
CA ASN A 505 1.00 -27.32 51.52
C ASN A 505 -0.51 -27.45 51.24
N ILE A 506 -0.94 -27.33 49.99
CA ILE A 506 -1.97 -28.19 49.40
C ILE A 506 -1.69 -28.35 47.91
N ARG A 507 -1.76 -29.62 47.50
CA ARG A 507 -1.60 -30.17 46.17
C ARG A 507 -2.59 -29.56 45.17
N ASN A 508 -2.10 -29.43 43.95
CA ASN A 508 -2.88 -29.35 42.71
C ASN A 508 -4.01 -30.40 42.68
N ASN A 509 -5.25 -29.94 42.66
CA ASN A 509 -6.37 -30.70 42.12
C ASN A 509 -6.93 -29.92 40.93
N LYS A 510 -6.49 -30.32 39.72
CA LYS A 510 -7.25 -30.12 38.50
C LYS A 510 -8.58 -30.87 38.65
N GLY A 511 -9.68 -30.20 38.31
CA GLY A 511 -11.01 -30.76 38.30
C GLY A 511 -11.08 -32.01 37.44
N THR A 512 -11.25 -33.16 38.11
CA THR A 512 -11.91 -34.31 37.54
C THR A 512 -13.40 -34.01 37.47
N GLU A 513 -14.00 -34.20 36.30
CA GLU A 513 -15.43 -34.36 36.13
C GLU A 513 -15.95 -35.37 37.16
N LEU A 514 -16.81 -34.89 38.07
CA LEU A 514 -17.54 -35.72 38.99
C LEU A 514 -18.64 -36.45 38.21
N LYS A 515 -18.37 -37.71 37.86
CA LYS A 515 -19.43 -38.69 37.64
C LYS A 515 -20.27 -38.78 38.92
N TYR A 516 -21.58 -38.59 38.78
CA TYR A 516 -22.57 -38.89 39.80
C TYR A 516 -22.42 -40.35 40.22
N ASN A 517 -22.00 -40.58 41.47
CA ASN A 517 -22.11 -41.87 42.15
C ASN A 517 -23.30 -41.79 43.12
N ASP A 518 -24.23 -42.75 42.99
CA ASP A 518 -25.49 -42.87 43.73
C ASP A 518 -25.35 -43.34 45.21
N ASP A 519 -24.19 -43.16 45.84
CA ASP A 519 -23.88 -43.81 47.14
C ASP A 519 -23.97 -42.91 48.40
N GLU A 520 -24.44 -41.66 48.29
CA GLU A 520 -24.58 -40.76 49.47
C GLU A 520 -25.90 -40.91 50.26
N ASN A 521 -26.75 -41.88 49.94
CA ASN A 521 -28.03 -42.08 50.65
C ASN A 521 -27.93 -42.87 51.98
N MET A 522 -26.74 -43.30 52.41
CA MET A 522 -26.58 -44.14 53.62
C MET A 522 -26.08 -43.36 54.86
N THR A 523 -25.42 -42.21 54.71
CA THR A 523 -24.89 -41.40 55.82
C THR A 523 -25.89 -40.39 56.38
N VAL A 524 -26.90 -39.99 55.60
CA VAL A 524 -27.94 -39.01 56.00
C VAL A 524 -28.94 -39.61 57.00
N LYS A 525 -29.19 -40.94 56.97
CA LYS A 525 -30.11 -41.62 57.89
C LYS A 525 -29.67 -41.56 59.35
N ASN A 526 -28.37 -41.72 59.62
CA ASN A 526 -27.84 -41.66 61.00
C ASN A 526 -27.83 -40.24 61.57
N PHE A 527 -27.74 -39.21 60.72
CA PHE A 527 -27.74 -37.81 61.16
C PHE A 527 -29.16 -37.33 61.49
N HIS A 528 -30.16 -37.76 60.73
CA HIS A 528 -31.57 -37.47 61.02
C HIS A 528 -32.04 -38.09 62.34
N GLU A 529 -31.62 -39.32 62.65
CA GLU A 529 -31.97 -40.01 63.90
C GLU A 529 -31.33 -39.33 65.12
N LEU A 530 -30.10 -38.81 64.97
CA LEU A 530 -29.40 -38.02 65.99
C LEU A 530 -30.05 -36.64 66.22
N ILE A 531 -30.51 -35.97 65.16
CA ILE A 531 -31.25 -34.71 65.26
C ILE A 531 -32.62 -34.92 65.91
N SER A 532 -33.33 -36.00 65.56
CA SER A 532 -34.63 -36.32 66.17
C SER A 532 -34.50 -36.59 67.67
N ASN A 533 -33.48 -37.36 68.08
CA ASN A 533 -33.17 -37.58 69.50
C ASN A 533 -32.74 -36.28 70.22
N LEU A 534 -32.03 -35.37 69.56
CA LEU A 534 -31.67 -34.07 70.13
C LEU A 534 -32.92 -33.19 70.33
N MET A 535 -33.84 -33.19 69.36
CA MET A 535 -35.06 -32.39 69.38
C MET A 535 -36.10 -32.90 70.39
N GLU A 536 -36.23 -34.22 70.56
CA GLU A 536 -37.05 -34.80 71.64
C GLU A 536 -36.52 -34.42 73.04
N ASN A 537 -35.19 -34.32 73.20
CA ASN A 537 -34.58 -33.89 74.46
C ASN A 537 -34.75 -32.38 74.71
N ILE A 538 -34.77 -31.54 73.67
CA ILE A 538 -35.03 -30.10 73.78
C ILE A 538 -36.50 -29.83 74.13
N ASP A 539 -37.46 -30.57 73.56
CA ASP A 539 -38.88 -30.50 73.89
C ASP A 539 -39.14 -30.90 75.36
N ALA A 540 -38.50 -31.99 75.83
CA ALA A 540 -38.64 -32.48 77.20
C ALA A 540 -38.10 -31.53 78.28
N ILE A 541 -37.13 -30.67 77.96
CA ILE A 541 -36.45 -29.78 78.91
C ILE A 541 -36.96 -28.33 78.83
N HIS A 542 -37.26 -27.83 77.62
CA HIS A 542 -37.57 -26.41 77.38
C HIS A 542 -38.98 -26.15 76.83
N GLY A 543 -39.78 -27.18 76.51
CA GLY A 543 -41.16 -27.00 76.05
C GLY A 543 -41.30 -26.40 74.65
N VAL A 544 -40.23 -26.46 73.84
CA VAL A 544 -40.25 -26.08 72.43
C VAL A 544 -40.86 -27.23 71.64
N ASP A 545 -42.10 -27.06 71.19
CA ASP A 545 -42.86 -28.08 70.45
C ASP A 545 -42.14 -28.45 69.15
N SER A 546 -41.48 -29.61 69.15
CA SER A 546 -40.72 -30.13 68.00
C SER A 546 -41.56 -30.29 66.74
N SER A 547 -42.90 -30.36 66.88
CA SER A 547 -43.82 -30.45 65.74
C SER A 547 -43.85 -29.17 64.89
N VAL A 548 -43.57 -27.99 65.47
CA VAL A 548 -43.54 -26.72 64.71
C VAL A 548 -42.35 -26.70 63.76
N ILE A 549 -41.19 -27.17 64.21
CA ILE A 549 -39.97 -27.25 63.39
C ILE A 549 -40.16 -28.30 62.29
N SER A 550 -40.76 -29.45 62.59
CA SER A 550 -41.02 -30.48 61.58
C SER A 550 -42.02 -30.02 60.53
N ILE A 551 -43.07 -29.29 60.91
CA ILE A 551 -44.06 -28.72 59.98
C ILE A 551 -43.38 -27.72 59.03
N VAL A 552 -42.57 -26.80 59.57
CA VAL A 552 -41.83 -25.81 58.77
C VAL A 552 -40.83 -26.50 57.84
N GLN A 553 -40.16 -27.56 58.29
CA GLN A 553 -39.25 -28.35 57.45
C GLN A 553 -39.99 -29.05 56.30
N GLU A 554 -41.13 -29.69 56.56
CA GLU A 554 -41.95 -30.33 55.52
C GLU A 554 -42.46 -29.30 54.49
N GLU A 555 -42.90 -28.14 54.95
CA GLU A 555 -43.37 -27.05 54.09
C GLU A 555 -42.21 -26.44 53.27
N THR A 556 -41.04 -26.28 53.88
CA THR A 556 -39.80 -25.84 53.21
C THR A 556 -39.40 -26.81 52.10
N ILE A 557 -39.37 -28.11 52.40
CA ILE A 557 -39.02 -29.16 51.41
C ILE A 557 -39.99 -29.11 50.24
N ARG A 558 -41.30 -29.04 50.52
CA ARG A 558 -42.33 -28.99 49.49
C ARG A 558 -42.19 -27.79 48.55
N ILE A 559 -41.95 -26.59 49.09
CA ILE A 559 -41.79 -25.36 48.29
C ILE A 559 -40.48 -25.39 47.50
N ILE A 560 -39.38 -25.86 48.09
CA ILE A 560 -38.09 -26.00 47.41
C ILE A 560 -38.15 -27.05 46.29
N GLU A 561 -38.79 -28.18 46.52
CA GLU A 561 -38.98 -29.22 45.51
C GLU A 561 -39.82 -28.70 44.34
N LYS A 562 -40.93 -27.99 44.63
CA LYS A 562 -41.75 -27.36 43.59
C LYS A 562 -40.95 -26.31 42.80
N THR A 563 -40.15 -25.48 43.46
CA THR A 563 -39.29 -24.48 42.82
C THR A 563 -38.23 -25.14 41.94
N LYS A 564 -37.52 -26.16 42.43
CA LYS A 564 -36.50 -26.90 41.67
C LYS A 564 -37.07 -27.60 40.45
N LYS A 565 -38.29 -28.13 40.57
CA LYS A 565 -38.98 -28.83 39.48
C LYS A 565 -39.22 -27.94 38.27
N GLU A 566 -39.50 -26.65 38.49
CA GLU A 566 -39.76 -25.70 37.40
C GLU A 566 -38.49 -24.94 36.94
N LEU A 567 -37.57 -24.62 37.86
CA LEU A 567 -36.37 -23.82 37.56
C LEU A 567 -35.30 -24.60 36.78
N LYS A 568 -35.09 -25.88 37.10
CA LYS A 568 -34.03 -26.71 36.47
C LYS A 568 -34.30 -26.95 34.97
N PRO A 569 -35.54 -27.28 34.54
CA PRO A 569 -35.88 -27.32 33.11
C PRO A 569 -35.74 -25.96 32.43
N ALA A 570 -36.10 -24.86 33.11
CA ALA A 570 -35.98 -23.51 32.54
C ALA A 570 -34.53 -23.06 32.31
N ASP A 571 -33.57 -23.47 33.15
CA ASP A 571 -32.14 -23.23 32.95
C ASP A 571 -31.57 -24.07 31.78
N MET A 572 -31.94 -25.36 31.72
CA MET A 572 -31.51 -26.24 30.63
C MET A 572 -32.03 -25.79 29.27
N LEU A 573 -33.31 -25.39 29.20
CA LEU A 573 -33.91 -24.77 28.01
C LEU A 573 -33.20 -23.48 27.62
N SER A 574 -32.83 -22.64 28.60
CA SER A 574 -32.11 -21.39 28.34
C SER A 574 -30.79 -21.61 27.61
N LYS A 575 -29.98 -22.57 28.08
CA LYS A 575 -28.65 -22.87 27.52
C LYS A 575 -28.79 -23.40 26.09
N LYS A 576 -29.73 -24.33 25.88
CA LYS A 576 -30.05 -24.87 24.56
C LYS A 576 -30.53 -23.78 23.60
N GLN A 577 -31.40 -22.87 24.05
CA GLN A 577 -31.92 -21.78 23.23
C GLN A 577 -30.83 -20.81 22.78
N ILE A 578 -29.87 -20.50 23.65
CA ILE A 578 -28.72 -19.64 23.30
C ILE A 578 -27.89 -20.32 22.19
N GLU A 579 -27.59 -21.60 22.34
CA GLU A 579 -26.84 -22.37 21.34
C GLU A 579 -27.60 -22.49 20.01
N ASP A 580 -28.88 -22.85 20.03
CA ASP A 580 -29.70 -22.94 18.83
C ASP A 580 -29.90 -21.57 18.15
N ALA A 581 -30.04 -20.48 18.92
CA ALA A 581 -30.12 -19.11 18.40
C ALA A 581 -28.82 -18.69 17.71
N MET A 582 -27.66 -18.98 18.31
CA MET A 582 -26.35 -18.72 17.71
C MET A 582 -26.15 -19.54 16.43
N ASN A 583 -26.52 -20.81 16.44
CA ASN A 583 -26.47 -21.67 15.26
C ASN A 583 -27.36 -21.16 14.13
N LEU A 584 -28.58 -20.70 14.47
CA LEU A 584 -29.49 -20.10 13.50
C LEU A 584 -28.94 -18.79 12.95
N TYR A 585 -28.38 -17.92 13.80
CA TYR A 585 -27.74 -16.68 13.38
C TYR A 585 -26.59 -16.95 12.41
N ASN A 586 -25.68 -17.88 12.75
CA ASN A 586 -24.56 -18.27 11.90
C ASN A 586 -25.03 -18.84 10.55
N LEU A 587 -26.07 -19.69 10.54
CA LEU A 587 -26.66 -20.20 9.32
C LEU A 587 -27.20 -19.07 8.44
N THR A 588 -27.92 -18.11 9.02
CA THR A 588 -28.46 -16.96 8.28
C THR A 588 -27.38 -15.98 7.80
N GLU A 589 -26.31 -15.79 8.58
CA GLU A 589 -25.18 -14.93 8.22
C GLU A 589 -24.39 -15.55 7.07
N ASN A 590 -24.11 -16.86 7.12
CA ASN A 590 -23.49 -17.60 6.01
C ASN A 590 -24.35 -17.58 4.74
N LEU A 591 -25.68 -17.74 4.87
CA LEU A 591 -26.60 -17.61 3.73
C LEU A 591 -26.60 -16.19 3.15
N ALA A 592 -26.52 -15.16 3.99
CA ALA A 592 -26.44 -13.77 3.56
C ALA A 592 -25.11 -13.49 2.85
N ILE A 593 -23.99 -13.94 3.41
CA ILE A 593 -22.65 -13.82 2.79
C ILE A 593 -22.63 -14.54 1.44
N TYR A 594 -23.18 -15.76 1.37
CA TYR A 594 -23.27 -16.50 0.11
C TYR A 594 -24.16 -15.79 -0.91
N LEU A 595 -25.29 -15.19 -0.50
CA LEU A 595 -26.11 -14.34 -1.37
C LEU A 595 -25.35 -13.10 -1.86
N TYR A 596 -24.56 -12.47 -0.99
CA TYR A 596 -23.72 -11.33 -1.36
C TYR A 596 -22.61 -11.74 -2.33
N ASP A 597 -21.94 -12.87 -2.13
CA ASP A 597 -20.92 -13.38 -3.04
C ASP A 597 -21.53 -13.79 -4.39
N LEU A 598 -22.65 -14.50 -4.39
CA LEU A 598 -23.39 -14.83 -5.60
C LEU A 598 -23.81 -13.56 -6.34
N SER A 599 -24.33 -12.56 -5.62
CA SER A 599 -24.68 -11.26 -6.20
C SER A 599 -23.45 -10.51 -6.73
N SER A 600 -22.32 -10.59 -6.03
CA SER A 600 -21.06 -9.95 -6.41
C SER A 600 -20.47 -10.60 -7.65
N LYS A 601 -20.55 -11.94 -7.76
CA LYS A 601 -20.21 -12.69 -8.95
C LYS A 601 -21.12 -12.31 -10.12
N TYR A 602 -22.43 -12.22 -9.92
CA TYR A 602 -23.35 -11.76 -10.96
C TYR A 602 -23.13 -10.29 -11.33
N ILE A 603 -22.76 -9.42 -10.39
CA ILE A 603 -22.40 -8.03 -10.61
C ILE A 603 -21.08 -7.94 -11.41
N GLN A 604 -20.06 -8.73 -11.04
CA GLN A 604 -18.80 -8.82 -11.78
C GLN A 604 -19.01 -9.41 -13.17
N ASP A 605 -19.85 -10.43 -13.32
CA ASP A 605 -20.21 -10.99 -14.62
C ASP A 605 -20.97 -9.96 -15.46
N LEU A 606 -21.89 -9.19 -14.85
CA LEU A 606 -22.58 -8.07 -15.49
C LEU A 606 -21.62 -6.94 -15.85
N GLU A 607 -20.64 -6.64 -15.01
CA GLU A 607 -19.64 -5.60 -15.22
C GLU A 607 -18.62 -6.04 -16.26
N LYS A 608 -18.25 -7.32 -16.31
CA LYS A 608 -17.48 -7.93 -17.37
C LYS A 608 -18.26 -7.94 -18.68
N LEU A 609 -19.57 -8.23 -18.66
CA LEU A 609 -20.42 -8.12 -19.83
C LEU A 609 -20.55 -6.68 -20.28
N LYS A 610 -20.65 -5.72 -19.34
CA LYS A 610 -20.70 -4.28 -19.60
C LYS A 610 -19.38 -3.79 -20.17
N ASN A 611 -18.24 -4.21 -19.62
CA ASN A 611 -16.90 -3.91 -20.11
C ASN A 611 -16.68 -4.55 -21.48
N THR A 612 -17.09 -5.80 -21.68
CA THR A 612 -17.06 -6.44 -23.01
C THR A 612 -17.98 -5.70 -23.97
N LEU A 613 -19.14 -5.21 -23.52
CA LEU A 613 -20.07 -4.41 -24.33
C LEU A 613 -19.53 -2.99 -24.56
N GLU A 614 -18.74 -2.42 -23.66
CA GLU A 614 -18.04 -1.14 -23.81
C GLU A 614 -16.79 -1.27 -24.68
N GLU A 615 -16.09 -2.40 -24.63
CA GLU A 615 -15.01 -2.80 -25.52
C GLU A 615 -15.55 -3.14 -26.90
N LEU A 616 -16.71 -3.79 -27.01
CA LEU A 616 -17.39 -4.03 -28.28
C LEU A 616 -18.02 -2.75 -28.81
N LYS A 617 -18.55 -1.86 -27.96
CA LYS A 617 -18.94 -0.48 -28.34
C LYS A 617 -17.73 0.36 -28.67
N GLY A 618 -16.59 0.12 -28.04
CA GLY A 618 -15.30 0.77 -28.25
C GLY A 618 -14.68 0.31 -29.56
N ALA A 619 -14.73 -0.99 -29.85
CA ALA A 619 -14.36 -1.60 -31.11
C ALA A 619 -15.35 -1.26 -32.22
N GLN A 620 -16.64 -1.10 -31.92
CA GLN A 620 -17.65 -0.58 -32.84
C GLN A 620 -17.44 0.93 -33.10
N LYS A 621 -17.08 1.72 -32.09
CA LYS A 621 -16.66 3.13 -32.22
C LYS A 621 -15.36 3.24 -33.00
N VAL A 622 -14.38 2.37 -32.75
CA VAL A 622 -13.09 2.31 -33.46
C VAL A 622 -13.28 1.81 -34.90
N ALA A 623 -14.18 0.86 -35.14
CA ALA A 623 -14.60 0.45 -36.48
C ALA A 623 -15.36 1.57 -37.22
N HIS A 624 -16.04 2.47 -36.48
CA HIS A 624 -16.62 3.70 -37.01
C HIS A 624 -15.65 4.90 -37.03
N ASN A 625 -14.45 4.81 -36.46
CA ASN A 625 -13.50 5.94 -36.34
C ASN A 625 -12.63 6.20 -37.57
N PHE A 626 -12.90 5.53 -38.69
CA PHE A 626 -12.41 5.95 -40.02
C PHE A 626 -13.54 6.59 -40.84
N GLY A 627 -14.53 7.18 -40.18
CA GLY A 627 -15.61 7.95 -40.82
C GLY A 627 -15.21 9.40 -41.07
N THR A 628 -15.69 9.97 -42.16
CA THR A 628 -15.59 11.41 -42.45
C THR A 628 -16.24 12.23 -41.33
N PHE A 629 -15.51 13.21 -40.80
CA PHE A 629 -15.98 14.16 -39.80
C PHE A 629 -16.28 15.51 -40.46
N LYS A 630 -17.45 16.08 -40.18
CA LYS A 630 -17.78 17.46 -40.56
C LYS A 630 -18.41 18.14 -39.36
N LEU A 631 -17.85 19.29 -38.97
CA LEU A 631 -18.35 20.04 -37.83
C LEU A 631 -19.75 20.60 -38.13
N ASN A 632 -20.70 20.34 -37.22
CA ASN A 632 -22.03 20.94 -37.25
C ASN A 632 -22.27 21.75 -35.97
N TYR A 633 -22.25 23.07 -36.11
CA TYR A 633 -22.36 24.04 -35.01
C TYR A 633 -23.66 23.95 -34.20
N GLU A 634 -24.77 23.50 -34.81
CA GLU A 634 -26.08 23.43 -34.13
C GLU A 634 -26.20 22.23 -33.20
N THR A 635 -25.52 21.13 -33.53
CA THR A 635 -25.69 19.83 -32.85
C THR A 635 -24.46 19.42 -32.04
N MET A 636 -23.28 19.97 -32.36
CA MET A 636 -22.01 19.60 -31.73
C MET A 636 -21.53 20.70 -30.79
N ASN A 637 -21.66 20.50 -29.48
CA ASN A 637 -21.08 21.42 -28.50
C ASN A 637 -19.54 21.38 -28.53
N PHE A 638 -18.88 22.54 -28.43
CA PHE A 638 -17.43 22.66 -28.50
C PHE A 638 -16.72 21.87 -27.39
N SER A 639 -17.16 21.99 -26.13
CA SER A 639 -16.50 21.36 -24.98
C SER A 639 -16.54 19.82 -25.00
N THR A 640 -17.56 19.25 -25.65
CA THR A 640 -17.72 17.80 -25.78
C THR A 640 -16.88 17.22 -26.92
N HIS A 641 -16.62 18.00 -27.97
CA HIS A 641 -15.92 17.53 -29.17
C HIS A 641 -14.45 17.99 -29.26
N PHE A 642 -14.01 18.98 -28.48
CA PHE A 642 -12.62 19.43 -28.46
C PHE A 642 -11.95 19.27 -27.09
N SER A 643 -10.68 18.85 -27.08
CA SER A 643 -9.77 18.89 -25.94
C SER A 643 -8.79 20.05 -26.09
N LEU A 644 -8.64 20.83 -25.03
CA LEU A 644 -7.74 21.97 -24.99
C LEU A 644 -6.42 21.55 -24.37
N PHE A 645 -5.32 22.02 -24.94
CA PHE A 645 -4.00 21.90 -24.33
C PHE A 645 -3.18 23.15 -24.66
N ASP A 646 -2.46 23.65 -23.67
CA ASP A 646 -1.66 24.86 -23.78
C ASP A 646 -0.18 24.48 -23.63
N SER A 647 0.67 25.07 -24.48
CA SER A 647 2.11 24.84 -24.48
C SER A 647 2.79 25.27 -23.15
N ASN A 648 3.96 24.70 -22.86
CA ASN A 648 4.61 24.80 -21.55
C ASN A 648 4.91 26.25 -21.12
N LEU A 649 5.28 27.14 -22.05
CA LEU A 649 5.57 28.55 -21.72
C LEU A 649 4.31 29.39 -21.47
N ILE A 650 3.13 28.85 -21.80
CA ILE A 650 1.84 29.56 -21.75
C ILE A 650 0.87 28.92 -20.75
N LYS A 651 1.22 27.78 -20.16
CA LYS A 651 0.40 26.99 -19.21
C LYS A 651 -0.20 27.78 -18.03
N ASN A 652 0.37 28.95 -17.70
CA ASN A 652 -0.11 29.85 -16.64
C ASN A 652 -1.09 30.95 -17.14
N LYS A 653 -1.49 30.95 -18.42
CA LYS A 653 -2.49 31.85 -19.01
C LYS A 653 -3.53 31.01 -19.75
N GLU A 654 -4.73 30.86 -19.17
CA GLU A 654 -5.80 30.04 -19.73
C GLU A 654 -6.14 30.40 -21.19
N SER A 655 -6.29 29.40 -22.06
CA SER A 655 -6.87 29.61 -23.39
C SER A 655 -8.38 29.77 -23.33
N VAL A 656 -8.92 30.68 -24.15
CA VAL A 656 -10.38 30.89 -24.29
C VAL A 656 -10.78 30.46 -25.69
N TRP A 657 -11.39 29.27 -25.77
CA TRP A 657 -11.91 28.69 -27.00
C TRP A 657 -13.43 28.54 -26.92
N GLY A 658 -14.13 28.79 -28.02
CA GLY A 658 -15.57 28.57 -28.11
C GLY A 658 -16.14 28.90 -29.48
N TYR A 659 -17.45 28.74 -29.63
CA TYR A 659 -18.14 29.23 -30.82
C TYR A 659 -18.40 30.73 -30.69
N SER A 660 -18.20 31.45 -31.80
CA SER A 660 -18.60 32.84 -31.94
C SER A 660 -20.02 32.91 -32.49
N ASP A 661 -20.93 33.50 -31.71
CA ASP A 661 -22.32 33.76 -32.10
C ASP A 661 -22.48 35.01 -33.00
N THR A 662 -21.35 35.60 -33.43
CA THR A 662 -21.31 36.80 -34.27
C THR A 662 -20.86 36.45 -35.67
N ASN A 663 -21.53 37.04 -36.68
CA ASN A 663 -21.13 36.88 -38.08
C ASN A 663 -19.79 37.60 -38.31
N ILE A 664 -18.76 36.82 -38.62
CA ILE A 664 -17.41 37.32 -38.90
C ILE A 664 -17.17 37.24 -40.41
N LEU A 665 -17.29 38.39 -41.08
CA LEU A 665 -17.00 38.55 -42.51
C LEU A 665 -17.76 37.56 -43.43
N GLY A 666 -19.01 37.25 -43.10
CA GLY A 666 -19.88 36.38 -43.89
C GLY A 666 -20.02 34.95 -43.34
N HIS A 667 -19.25 34.58 -42.32
CA HIS A 667 -19.35 33.29 -41.64
C HIS A 667 -20.16 33.42 -40.36
N GLU A 668 -21.34 32.78 -40.31
CA GLU A 668 -22.31 32.91 -39.20
C GLU A 668 -21.91 32.15 -37.94
N ASN A 669 -21.20 31.02 -38.09
CA ASN A 669 -20.73 30.20 -36.97
C ASN A 669 -19.25 29.90 -37.18
N SER A 670 -18.40 30.27 -36.21
CA SER A 670 -16.95 30.01 -36.28
C SER A 670 -16.39 29.65 -34.90
N ILE A 671 -15.31 28.86 -34.87
CA ILE A 671 -14.55 28.60 -33.65
C ILE A 671 -13.59 29.76 -33.44
N GLY A 672 -13.69 30.44 -32.30
CA GLY A 672 -12.80 31.53 -31.92
C GLY A 672 -11.86 31.15 -30.79
N GLN A 673 -10.61 31.60 -30.88
CA GLN A 673 -9.69 31.69 -29.76
C GLN A 673 -9.39 33.17 -29.48
N MET A 674 -9.74 33.65 -28.28
CA MET A 674 -9.83 35.09 -27.98
C MET A 674 -8.67 35.66 -27.16
N ASN A 675 -7.82 34.82 -26.57
CA ASN A 675 -6.73 35.27 -25.71
C ASN A 675 -5.43 35.51 -26.51
N SER A 676 -4.79 36.65 -26.28
CA SER A 676 -3.54 37.02 -26.95
C SER A 676 -2.33 36.26 -26.40
N VAL A 677 -1.51 35.71 -27.28
CA VAL A 677 -0.22 35.09 -26.94
C VAL A 677 0.92 36.09 -27.15
N SER A 678 1.84 36.18 -26.18
CA SER A 678 3.04 37.05 -26.26
C SER A 678 4.31 36.32 -26.72
N SER A 679 4.29 34.98 -26.78
CA SER A 679 5.42 34.16 -27.25
C SER A 679 5.58 34.26 -28.77
N GLN A 680 6.83 34.17 -29.24
CA GLN A 680 7.19 34.09 -30.66
C GLN A 680 7.89 32.77 -31.01
N GLU A 681 8.00 31.85 -30.04
CA GLU A 681 8.66 30.56 -30.26
C GLU A 681 7.78 29.61 -31.08
N ILE A 682 8.41 28.83 -31.96
CA ILE A 682 7.70 27.93 -32.87
C ILE A 682 7.06 26.80 -32.06
N GLY A 683 5.76 26.56 -32.25
CA GLY A 683 5.03 25.51 -31.52
C GLY A 683 4.57 25.93 -30.12
N GLU A 684 4.84 27.16 -29.68
CA GLU A 684 4.37 27.68 -28.40
C GLU A 684 3.12 28.53 -28.60
N GLY A 685 1.94 27.93 -28.40
CA GLY A 685 0.65 28.58 -28.52
C GLY A 685 -0.47 27.84 -27.79
N TYR A 686 -1.69 28.19 -28.17
CA TYR A 686 -2.93 27.57 -27.71
C TYR A 686 -3.45 26.56 -28.72
N TYR A 687 -3.96 25.43 -28.23
CA TYR A 687 -4.41 24.34 -29.08
C TYR A 687 -5.79 23.81 -28.70
N ALA A 688 -6.55 23.39 -29.71
CA ALA A 688 -7.82 22.66 -29.56
C ALA A 688 -7.83 21.43 -30.48
N LYS A 689 -7.81 20.22 -29.93
CA LYS A 689 -7.81 18.94 -30.68
C LYS A 689 -9.18 18.29 -30.68
N LEU A 690 -9.50 17.58 -31.75
CA LEU A 690 -10.74 16.84 -31.87
C LEU A 690 -10.72 15.59 -30.96
N LYS A 691 -11.77 15.39 -30.16
CA LYS A 691 -11.91 14.27 -29.23
C LYS A 691 -12.44 13.03 -29.94
N GLY A 692 -11.85 11.88 -29.62
CA GLY A 692 -12.42 10.57 -29.93
C GLY A 692 -12.34 10.13 -31.40
N LEU A 693 -11.70 10.90 -32.28
CA LEU A 693 -11.54 10.60 -33.70
C LEU A 693 -10.06 10.60 -34.09
N ASN A 694 -9.63 9.54 -34.78
CA ASN A 694 -8.27 9.36 -35.27
C ASN A 694 -8.31 9.04 -36.76
N PHE A 695 -7.45 9.69 -37.53
CA PHE A 695 -7.41 9.53 -38.97
C PHE A 695 -6.04 9.00 -39.40
N TYR A 696 -6.03 8.08 -40.35
CA TYR A 696 -4.79 7.52 -40.93
C TYR A 696 -4.47 8.25 -42.25
N ASP A 697 -5.27 7.99 -43.28
CA ASP A 697 -5.28 8.73 -44.54
C ASP A 697 -6.54 9.58 -44.59
N PHE A 698 -6.39 10.86 -44.91
CA PHE A 698 -7.49 11.81 -44.90
C PHE A 698 -7.20 13.07 -45.69
N ASP A 699 -8.29 13.72 -46.11
CA ASP A 699 -8.32 15.10 -46.59
C ASP A 699 -8.87 15.98 -45.47
N PHE A 700 -8.08 16.92 -44.96
CA PHE A 700 -8.49 17.88 -43.95
C PHE A 700 -8.67 19.27 -44.57
N ASN A 701 -9.93 19.71 -44.64
CA ASN A 701 -10.34 21.03 -45.09
C ASN A 701 -10.56 21.96 -43.88
N ILE A 702 -10.04 23.18 -43.97
CA ILE A 702 -10.23 24.20 -42.93
C ILE A 702 -10.12 25.60 -43.53
N SER A 703 -10.98 26.51 -43.07
CA SER A 703 -10.89 27.95 -43.32
C SER A 703 -10.37 28.64 -42.06
N VAL A 704 -9.40 29.54 -42.22
CA VAL A 704 -8.72 30.22 -41.09
C VAL A 704 -8.68 31.73 -41.29
N LEU A 705 -8.79 32.48 -40.20
CA LEU A 705 -8.79 33.94 -40.17
C LEU A 705 -8.02 34.45 -38.94
N SER A 706 -7.15 35.44 -39.15
CA SER A 706 -6.51 36.19 -38.07
C SER A 706 -7.13 37.57 -37.89
N ARG A 707 -7.24 38.04 -36.65
CA ARG A 707 -7.47 39.46 -36.32
C ARG A 707 -6.38 39.97 -35.37
N GLY A 708 -5.13 39.87 -35.81
CA GLY A 708 -3.96 40.27 -35.05
C GLY A 708 -2.68 39.86 -35.77
N THR A 709 -1.54 40.01 -35.07
CA THR A 709 -0.22 39.68 -35.61
C THR A 709 0.35 38.47 -34.89
N GLY A 710 0.88 37.49 -35.61
CA GLY A 710 1.48 36.28 -35.04
C GLY A 710 1.35 35.10 -36.00
N CYS A 711 1.31 33.88 -35.45
CA CYS A 711 1.13 32.65 -36.20
C CYS A 711 -0.21 31.97 -35.88
N LEU A 712 -0.81 31.32 -36.86
CA LEU A 712 -1.98 30.45 -36.67
C LEU A 712 -1.92 29.27 -37.62
N GLY A 713 -2.70 28.24 -37.35
CA GLY A 713 -2.77 27.11 -38.26
C GLY A 713 -3.47 25.90 -37.65
N VAL A 714 -3.02 24.72 -38.06
CA VAL A 714 -3.66 23.47 -37.66
C VAL A 714 -2.64 22.39 -37.33
N VAL A 715 -3.04 21.51 -36.42
CA VAL A 715 -2.32 20.30 -36.08
C VAL A 715 -3.02 19.09 -36.69
N PHE A 716 -2.25 18.10 -37.12
CA PHE A 716 -2.80 16.89 -37.73
C PHE A 716 -1.90 15.69 -37.46
N ARG A 717 -2.53 14.50 -37.45
CA ARG A 717 -1.93 13.25 -36.93
C ARG A 717 -1.34 13.42 -35.53
N ALA A 718 -2.05 14.17 -34.68
CA ALA A 718 -1.67 14.37 -33.30
C ALA A 718 -1.96 13.11 -32.48
N LYS A 719 -0.92 12.52 -31.89
CA LYS A 719 -1.04 11.34 -31.01
C LYS A 719 -1.31 11.74 -29.57
N ASP A 720 -0.62 12.78 -29.11
CA ASP A 720 -0.71 13.33 -27.76
C ASP A 720 -0.42 14.86 -27.81
N ASP A 721 -0.14 15.48 -26.67
CA ASP A 721 0.12 16.93 -26.54
C ASP A 721 1.55 17.33 -26.95
N PHE A 722 2.42 16.36 -27.25
CA PHE A 722 3.84 16.55 -27.51
C PHE A 722 4.29 15.95 -28.86
N ASN A 723 3.43 15.18 -29.52
CA ASN A 723 3.71 14.42 -30.74
C ASN A 723 2.66 14.67 -31.83
N PHE A 724 2.96 15.56 -32.78
CA PHE A 724 2.04 15.95 -33.86
C PHE A 724 2.76 16.64 -35.04
N TYR A 725 2.09 16.75 -36.19
CA TYR A 725 2.50 17.71 -37.22
C TYR A 725 1.76 19.02 -37.06
N LEU A 726 2.47 20.12 -37.30
CA LEU A 726 1.96 21.48 -37.25
C LEU A 726 2.16 22.16 -38.59
N PHE A 727 1.05 22.59 -39.20
CA PHE A 727 1.07 23.55 -40.30
C PHE A 727 0.70 24.91 -39.74
N ASP A 728 1.62 25.87 -39.82
CA ASP A 728 1.40 27.23 -39.34
C ASP A 728 1.77 28.31 -40.36
N ILE A 729 1.10 29.45 -40.21
CA ILE A 729 1.21 30.59 -41.10
C ILE A 729 1.40 31.83 -40.24
N CYS A 730 2.49 32.55 -40.47
CA CYS A 730 2.90 33.69 -39.66
C CYS A 730 2.87 35.01 -40.46
N ASP A 731 2.13 35.99 -39.94
CA ASP A 731 1.87 37.29 -40.58
C ASP A 731 3.11 38.19 -40.64
N LYS A 732 3.93 38.22 -39.57
CA LYS A 732 5.12 39.10 -39.49
C LYS A 732 6.24 38.69 -40.46
N ASP A 733 6.44 37.39 -40.65
CA ASP A 733 7.56 36.86 -41.44
C ASP A 733 7.12 36.47 -42.87
N GLY A 734 5.82 36.49 -43.16
CA GLY A 734 5.27 36.02 -44.43
C GLY A 734 5.53 34.52 -44.67
N THR A 735 5.58 33.73 -43.59
CA THR A 735 6.03 32.34 -43.66
C THR A 735 4.89 31.34 -43.54
N LYS A 736 4.86 30.38 -44.46
CA LYS A 736 4.07 29.15 -44.36
C LYS A 736 5.02 28.01 -44.01
N ARG A 737 4.78 27.27 -42.93
CA ARG A 737 5.70 26.24 -42.45
C ARG A 737 4.98 24.96 -42.10
N LEU A 738 5.62 23.84 -42.43
CA LEU A 738 5.26 22.51 -41.98
C LEU A 738 6.35 22.03 -41.03
N SER A 739 5.97 21.76 -39.80
CA SER A 739 6.85 21.32 -38.73
C SER A 739 6.34 20.01 -38.11
N LYS A 740 7.26 19.20 -37.61
CA LYS A 740 7.00 18.02 -36.79
C LYS A 740 7.37 18.35 -35.35
N VAL A 741 6.44 18.16 -34.42
CA VAL A 741 6.68 18.26 -32.99
C VAL A 741 6.82 16.85 -32.44
N GLU A 742 7.97 16.54 -31.86
CA GLU A 742 8.28 15.22 -31.32
C GLU A 742 8.83 15.36 -29.90
N ASN A 743 8.15 14.76 -28.92
CA ASN A 743 8.41 14.93 -27.49
C ASN A 743 8.52 16.43 -27.09
N GLY A 744 7.71 17.29 -27.72
CA GLY A 744 7.71 18.74 -27.49
C GLY A 744 8.82 19.51 -28.22
N GLN A 745 9.73 18.84 -28.94
CA GLN A 745 10.76 19.50 -29.75
C GLN A 745 10.28 19.72 -31.18
N VAL A 746 10.50 20.92 -31.71
CA VAL A 746 10.02 21.29 -33.05
C VAL A 746 11.11 21.11 -34.11
N HIS A 747 10.79 20.30 -35.13
CA HIS A 747 11.59 20.05 -36.32
C HIS A 747 10.90 20.61 -37.56
N ILE A 748 11.50 21.57 -38.24
CA ILE A 748 10.92 22.15 -39.46
C ILE A 748 11.16 21.19 -40.63
N LEU A 749 10.08 20.68 -41.24
CA LEU A 749 10.15 19.79 -42.41
C LEU A 749 10.24 20.60 -43.71
N LYS A 750 9.42 21.64 -43.83
CA LYS A 750 9.41 22.53 -45.00
C LYS A 750 8.94 23.93 -44.63
N LYS A 751 9.53 24.95 -45.26
CA LYS A 751 9.18 26.36 -45.07
C LYS A 751 9.20 27.10 -46.40
N VAL A 752 8.20 27.95 -46.62
CA VAL A 752 8.12 28.90 -47.74
C VAL A 752 7.99 30.31 -47.16
N VAL A 753 8.70 31.27 -47.74
CA VAL A 753 8.73 32.68 -47.31
C VAL A 753 8.24 33.53 -48.49
N ASN A 754 7.05 34.12 -48.38
CA ASN A 754 6.47 35.02 -49.38
C ASN A 754 6.07 36.35 -48.72
N SER A 755 6.35 37.48 -49.38
CA SER A 755 6.06 38.83 -48.84
C SER A 755 4.57 39.20 -48.78
N ASP A 756 3.70 38.43 -49.44
CA ASP A 756 2.29 38.80 -49.69
C ASP A 756 1.30 37.93 -48.90
N VAL A 757 1.67 37.50 -47.67
CA VAL A 757 0.76 36.72 -46.81
C VAL A 757 -0.13 37.69 -46.02
N THR A 758 -1.30 38.03 -46.56
CA THR A 758 -2.31 38.82 -45.83
C THR A 758 -3.33 37.89 -45.15
N LEU A 759 -3.10 37.58 -43.87
CA LEU A 759 -4.03 36.78 -43.05
C LEU A 759 -5.03 37.63 -42.26
N ASN A 760 -4.77 38.93 -42.17
CA ASN A 760 -5.53 39.81 -41.30
C ASN A 760 -6.82 40.26 -41.99
N ASN A 761 -7.97 40.03 -41.35
CA ASN A 761 -9.31 40.37 -41.88
C ASN A 761 -9.67 39.72 -43.24
N GLN A 762 -9.12 38.55 -43.57
CA GLN A 762 -9.54 37.75 -44.72
C GLN A 762 -9.53 36.25 -44.40
N TRP A 763 -10.62 35.56 -44.74
CA TRP A 763 -10.71 34.10 -44.67
C TRP A 763 -9.85 33.45 -45.75
N ASN A 764 -8.99 32.51 -45.36
CA ASN A 764 -8.16 31.72 -46.26
C ASN A 764 -8.42 30.23 -46.04
N LYS A 765 -8.59 29.48 -47.12
CA LYS A 765 -8.97 28.07 -47.08
C LYS A 765 -7.79 27.17 -47.43
N TYR A 766 -7.56 26.16 -46.61
CA TYR A 766 -6.48 25.21 -46.75
C TYR A 766 -7.00 23.79 -46.79
N LYS A 767 -6.33 22.95 -47.59
CA LYS A 767 -6.59 21.53 -47.69
C LYS A 767 -5.30 20.75 -47.47
N ILE A 768 -5.27 19.91 -46.45
CA ILE A 768 -4.15 19.03 -46.12
C ILE A 768 -4.53 17.61 -46.53
N ILE A 769 -3.73 17.00 -47.38
CA ILE A 769 -3.94 15.62 -47.86
C ILE A 769 -2.81 14.77 -47.30
N THR A 770 -3.17 13.79 -46.47
CA THR A 770 -2.21 12.82 -45.96
C THR A 770 -2.50 11.44 -46.55
N LYS A 771 -1.52 10.86 -47.24
CA LYS A 771 -1.58 9.50 -47.79
C LYS A 771 -0.34 8.74 -47.38
N HIS A 772 -0.49 7.80 -46.45
CA HIS A 772 0.58 7.08 -45.78
C HIS A 772 1.64 8.05 -45.24
N ALA A 773 2.86 8.06 -45.76
CA ALA A 773 3.93 8.96 -45.33
C ALA A 773 3.86 10.36 -45.98
N ASN A 774 3.09 10.52 -47.05
CA ASN A 774 3.06 11.74 -47.84
C ASN A 774 2.11 12.77 -47.22
N ILE A 775 2.60 13.99 -47.04
CA ILE A 775 1.86 15.14 -46.50
C ILE A 775 1.91 16.24 -47.55
N ASP A 776 0.77 16.53 -48.17
CA ASP A 776 0.62 17.60 -49.14
C ASP A 776 -0.33 18.68 -48.60
N ILE A 777 0.06 19.95 -48.71
CA ILE A 777 -0.74 21.09 -48.26
C ILE A 777 -1.07 21.97 -49.46
N TYR A 778 -2.35 22.26 -49.63
CA TYR A 778 -2.90 23.09 -50.69
C TYR A 778 -3.57 24.33 -50.11
N GLU A 779 -3.41 25.44 -50.80
CA GLU A 779 -4.18 26.66 -50.61
C GLU A 779 -5.28 26.72 -51.66
N VAL A 780 -6.50 27.05 -51.25
CA VAL A 780 -7.67 27.12 -52.12
C VAL A 780 -7.98 28.58 -52.41
N ASP A 781 -7.85 28.97 -53.68
CA ASP A 781 -8.14 30.34 -54.12
C ASP A 781 -9.67 30.59 -54.20
N LYS A 782 -10.08 31.85 -54.40
CA LYS A 782 -11.47 32.30 -54.50
C LYS A 782 -12.27 31.59 -55.61
N ASP A 783 -11.59 31.11 -56.65
CA ASP A 783 -12.16 30.31 -57.74
C ASP A 783 -12.18 28.80 -57.46
N ASN A 784 -11.92 28.36 -56.22
CA ASN A 784 -11.80 26.95 -55.81
C ASN A 784 -10.65 26.15 -56.46
N ASN A 785 -9.65 26.83 -57.02
CA ASN A 785 -8.45 26.19 -57.55
C ASN A 785 -7.51 25.80 -56.39
N MET A 786 -7.03 24.54 -56.40
CA MET A 786 -6.09 24.04 -55.40
C MET A 786 -4.64 24.25 -55.84
N ILE A 787 -3.90 25.09 -55.10
CA ILE A 787 -2.48 25.36 -55.35
C ILE A 787 -1.66 24.64 -54.29
N LYS A 788 -0.82 23.68 -54.70
CA LYS A 788 0.07 22.97 -53.76
C LYS A 788 1.16 23.92 -53.25
N ILE A 789 1.21 24.15 -51.95
CA ILE A 789 2.14 25.09 -51.30
C ILE A 789 3.29 24.39 -50.57
N LEU A 790 3.04 23.24 -49.94
CA LEU A 790 4.05 22.47 -49.20
C LEU A 790 3.85 20.98 -49.44
N SER A 791 4.95 20.22 -49.47
CA SER A 791 4.95 18.77 -49.58
C SER A 791 6.12 18.19 -48.80
N SER A 792 5.88 17.12 -48.04
CA SER A 792 6.89 16.42 -47.24
C SER A 792 6.54 14.93 -47.11
N LEU A 793 7.57 14.10 -46.90
CA LEU A 793 7.40 12.67 -46.62
C LEU A 793 7.96 12.37 -45.22
N ASP A 794 7.10 11.96 -44.30
CA ASP A 794 7.47 11.62 -42.92
C ASP A 794 6.55 10.50 -42.38
N GLU A 795 7.17 9.43 -41.87
CA GLU A 795 6.50 8.21 -41.39
C GLU A 795 6.30 8.18 -39.88
N ARG A 796 6.76 9.21 -39.14
CA ARG A 796 6.79 9.16 -37.67
C ARG A 796 5.40 9.07 -37.07
N PHE A 797 4.48 9.89 -37.58
CA PHE A 797 3.07 9.86 -37.22
C PHE A 797 2.26 9.50 -38.47
N LEU A 798 1.77 8.26 -38.54
CA LEU A 798 0.92 7.78 -39.64
C LEU A 798 -0.57 7.92 -39.32
N SER A 799 -0.93 7.96 -38.04
CA SER A 799 -2.29 8.22 -37.58
C SER A 799 -2.29 9.12 -36.35
N GLY A 800 -3.40 9.81 -36.18
CA GLY A 800 -3.70 10.64 -35.02
C GLY A 800 -4.88 11.56 -35.31
N THR A 801 -5.20 12.41 -34.36
CA THR A 801 -6.32 13.35 -34.51
C THR A 801 -5.90 14.64 -35.21
N VAL A 802 -6.87 15.51 -35.49
CA VAL A 802 -6.65 16.87 -36.00
C VAL A 802 -6.98 17.91 -34.94
N GLY A 803 -6.49 19.13 -35.12
CA GLY A 803 -6.75 20.23 -34.20
C GLY A 803 -6.36 21.58 -34.77
N LEU A 804 -6.62 22.61 -33.97
CA LEU A 804 -6.46 24.02 -34.31
C LEU A 804 -5.33 24.61 -33.46
N TYR A 805 -4.62 25.60 -34.01
CA TYR A 805 -3.47 26.24 -33.39
C TYR A 805 -3.54 27.77 -33.49
N SER A 806 -3.34 28.46 -32.36
CA SER A 806 -3.30 29.93 -32.29
C SER A 806 -2.11 30.44 -31.49
N GLN A 807 -1.37 31.37 -32.08
CA GLN A 807 -0.28 32.15 -31.48
C GLN A 807 -0.39 33.61 -31.96
N ILE A 808 -1.60 34.17 -31.90
CA ILE A 808 -1.87 35.55 -32.32
C ILE A 808 -1.82 36.51 -31.12
N TYR A 809 -1.17 37.64 -31.34
CA TYR A 809 -1.30 38.83 -30.52
C TYR A 809 -2.33 39.78 -31.15
N GLY A 810 -3.50 39.94 -30.53
CA GLY A 810 -4.58 40.78 -31.06
C GLY A 810 -5.97 40.35 -30.59
N LEU A 811 -6.98 40.53 -31.45
CA LEU A 811 -8.39 40.21 -31.19
C LEU A 811 -8.73 38.71 -31.31
N GLY A 812 -7.76 37.87 -31.65
CA GLY A 812 -7.90 36.42 -31.70
C GLY A 812 -7.81 35.80 -33.09
N THR A 813 -7.99 34.48 -33.14
CA THR A 813 -8.04 33.65 -34.35
C THR A 813 -9.40 33.00 -34.50
N PHE A 814 -9.87 32.86 -35.74
CA PHE A 814 -11.15 32.24 -36.06
C PHE A 814 -10.97 31.12 -37.09
N PHE A 815 -11.73 30.05 -36.93
CA PHE A 815 -11.71 28.84 -37.76
C PHE A 815 -13.12 28.46 -38.19
N ASP A 816 -13.29 28.02 -39.44
CA ASP A 816 -14.55 27.52 -39.98
C ASP A 816 -14.31 26.45 -41.07
N ASP A 817 -15.36 25.86 -41.65
CA ASP A 817 -15.31 24.81 -42.68
C ASP A 817 -14.50 23.56 -42.26
N LEU A 818 -14.48 23.23 -40.96
CA LEU A 818 -13.73 22.08 -40.46
C LEU A 818 -14.37 20.77 -40.93
N GLU A 819 -13.70 20.11 -41.87
CA GLU A 819 -14.12 18.83 -42.44
C GLU A 819 -12.90 17.92 -42.66
N VAL A 820 -12.96 16.70 -42.15
CA VAL A 820 -11.94 15.67 -42.30
C VAL A 820 -12.55 14.48 -43.02
N ILE A 821 -12.20 14.26 -44.28
CA ILE A 821 -12.67 13.15 -45.10
C ILE A 821 -11.68 12.01 -44.98
N ALA A 822 -12.07 10.92 -44.30
CA ALA A 822 -11.24 9.73 -44.19
C ALA A 822 -11.13 9.03 -45.56
N LEU A 823 -9.92 8.66 -45.95
CA LEU A 823 -9.64 7.93 -47.17
C LEU A 823 -9.47 6.43 -46.84
N PRO A 824 -9.90 5.51 -47.73
CA PRO A 824 -9.68 4.09 -47.54
C PRO A 824 -8.17 3.77 -47.55
N CYS A 825 -7.73 2.92 -46.62
CA CYS A 825 -6.34 2.48 -46.53
C CYS A 825 -5.91 1.78 -47.83
N THR A 826 -4.94 2.34 -48.55
CA THR A 826 -4.39 1.72 -49.77
C THR A 826 -3.48 0.53 -49.42
N GLN A 827 -3.68 -0.62 -50.05
CA GLN A 827 -2.75 -1.76 -49.90
C GLN A 827 -1.37 -1.40 -50.48
N LEU A 828 -0.30 -1.65 -49.72
CA LEU A 828 1.10 -1.40 -50.11
C LEU A 828 1.50 -2.07 -51.44
N SER A 829 0.79 -3.12 -51.87
CA SER A 829 1.00 -3.83 -53.14
C SER A 829 0.64 -3.00 -54.39
N GLU A 830 -0.27 -2.03 -54.28
CA GLU A 830 -0.74 -1.23 -55.43
C GLU A 830 0.09 0.04 -55.67
N LEU A 831 0.92 0.48 -54.72
CA LEU A 831 1.80 1.67 -54.89
C LEU A 831 3.00 1.43 -55.82
N ASN A 832 3.35 0.17 -56.11
CA ASN A 832 4.47 -0.17 -56.98
C ASN A 832 4.23 0.15 -58.46
N THR A 833 3.01 0.48 -58.88
CA THR A 833 2.67 0.79 -60.28
C THR A 833 2.48 2.27 -60.58
N LEU A 834 2.44 3.18 -59.59
CA LEU A 834 2.00 4.57 -59.81
C LEU A 834 3.01 5.69 -59.55
N ASN A 835 4.22 5.44 -59.03
CA ASN A 835 5.23 6.51 -58.87
C ASN A 835 6.52 6.20 -59.62
N LYS A 836 6.45 6.25 -60.96
CA LYS A 836 7.64 6.31 -61.81
C LYS A 836 8.17 7.72 -62.05
N ASN A 837 7.55 8.75 -61.47
CA ASN A 837 7.96 10.13 -61.69
C ASN A 837 8.09 10.91 -60.37
N VAL A 838 9.33 11.35 -60.10
CA VAL A 838 9.75 12.39 -59.14
C VAL A 838 9.94 11.96 -57.68
N LYS A 839 11.09 11.33 -57.38
CA LYS A 839 11.84 11.54 -56.13
C LYS A 839 13.29 11.80 -56.49
N SER A 840 13.73 13.06 -56.45
CA SER A 840 15.16 13.39 -56.55
C SER A 840 15.85 13.25 -55.19
N ASN A 841 15.23 13.83 -54.16
CA ASN A 841 15.86 14.04 -52.86
C ASN A 841 15.75 12.83 -51.91
N CYS A 842 16.81 12.59 -51.13
CA CYS A 842 16.83 11.54 -50.12
C CYS A 842 15.85 11.79 -48.97
N PRO A 843 15.06 10.76 -48.58
CA PRO A 843 14.26 10.80 -47.37
C PRO A 843 15.17 10.91 -46.14
N TYR A 844 14.79 11.76 -45.18
CA TYR A 844 15.51 11.89 -43.92
C TYR A 844 15.45 10.58 -43.13
N TYR A 845 16.59 10.12 -42.63
CA TYR A 845 16.70 8.94 -41.78
C TYR A 845 17.75 9.20 -40.69
N LYS A 846 17.41 8.90 -39.45
CA LYS A 846 18.35 8.88 -38.33
C LYS A 846 18.15 7.57 -37.57
N GLU A 847 19.24 6.83 -37.35
CA GLU A 847 19.20 5.60 -36.58
C GLU A 847 18.93 5.88 -35.10
N ASN A 848 18.05 5.08 -34.50
CA ASN A 848 17.62 5.17 -33.10
C ASN A 848 17.92 3.87 -32.32
N TYR A 849 18.51 2.84 -32.95
CA TYR A 849 19.01 1.62 -32.32
C TYR A 849 17.98 0.90 -31.43
N LEU A 850 16.75 0.74 -31.93
CA LEU A 850 15.77 -0.14 -31.28
C LEU A 850 16.27 -1.59 -31.35
N ASN A 851 15.99 -2.41 -30.32
CA ASN A 851 16.49 -3.80 -30.18
C ASN A 851 16.19 -4.77 -31.34
N ASN A 852 15.53 -4.35 -32.43
CA ASN A 852 15.24 -5.16 -33.61
C ASN A 852 15.73 -4.48 -34.90
N LEU A 853 16.24 -5.28 -35.85
CA LEU A 853 16.70 -4.88 -37.20
C LEU A 853 15.57 -4.43 -38.17
N MET A 854 14.44 -3.93 -37.67
CA MET A 854 13.25 -3.61 -38.49
C MET A 854 13.50 -2.56 -39.59
N SER A 855 14.52 -1.72 -39.40
CA SER A 855 14.93 -0.63 -40.31
C SER A 855 15.82 -1.07 -41.47
N TYR A 856 16.29 -2.33 -41.48
CA TYR A 856 17.27 -2.84 -42.43
C TYR A 856 16.75 -4.05 -43.21
N ASP A 857 17.10 -4.12 -44.49
CA ASP A 857 16.95 -5.32 -45.33
C ASP A 857 18.33 -5.97 -45.46
N ILE A 858 18.54 -7.17 -44.88
CA ILE A 858 19.73 -7.99 -45.14
C ILE A 858 19.47 -8.74 -46.46
N ILE A 859 20.13 -8.32 -47.52
CA ILE A 859 19.82 -8.78 -48.89
C ILE A 859 20.66 -9.99 -49.28
N TYR A 860 21.90 -10.04 -48.81
CA TYR A 860 22.85 -11.09 -49.15
C TYR A 860 23.70 -11.45 -47.93
N ASN A 861 23.60 -12.70 -47.48
CA ASN A 861 24.40 -13.30 -46.42
C ASN A 861 24.55 -14.81 -46.69
N PRO A 862 25.41 -15.20 -47.64
CA PRO A 862 25.52 -16.59 -48.06
C PRO A 862 26.03 -17.41 -46.88
N ASN A 863 25.36 -18.53 -46.59
CA ASN A 863 25.71 -19.45 -45.50
C ASN A 863 25.86 -18.80 -44.11
N ASN A 864 25.21 -17.65 -43.85
CA ASN A 864 25.27 -16.94 -42.57
C ASN A 864 26.69 -16.63 -42.06
N TYR A 865 27.62 -16.31 -42.97
CA TYR A 865 28.99 -15.96 -42.60
C TYR A 865 29.10 -14.74 -41.69
N PHE A 866 28.12 -13.83 -41.71
CA PHE A 866 28.08 -12.64 -40.86
C PHE A 866 26.78 -12.58 -40.06
N ASN A 867 26.85 -12.00 -38.87
CA ASN A 867 25.69 -11.68 -38.05
C ASN A 867 25.56 -10.16 -37.90
N TRP A 868 24.36 -9.64 -38.11
CA TRP A 868 24.05 -8.23 -37.90
C TRP A 868 23.18 -8.10 -36.67
N ASN A 869 23.60 -7.31 -35.69
CA ASN A 869 22.83 -7.05 -34.46
C ASN A 869 22.96 -5.59 -34.05
N VAL A 870 22.00 -5.12 -33.25
CA VAL A 870 22.13 -3.87 -32.51
C VAL A 870 22.67 -4.22 -31.13
N GLU A 871 23.86 -3.72 -30.79
CA GLU A 871 24.52 -4.00 -29.53
C GLU A 871 24.82 -2.72 -28.74
N LYS A 872 25.06 -2.90 -27.44
CA LYS A 872 25.31 -1.82 -26.49
C LYS A 872 26.65 -2.07 -25.79
N GLU A 873 27.57 -1.13 -25.92
CA GLU A 873 28.87 -1.13 -25.24
C GLU A 873 29.10 0.24 -24.61
N ASN A 874 29.50 0.29 -23.33
CA ASN A 874 29.77 1.54 -22.60
C ASN A 874 28.66 2.61 -22.73
N GLU A 875 27.39 2.17 -22.73
CA GLU A 875 26.20 3.03 -22.89
C GLU A 875 25.94 3.65 -24.28
N GLN A 876 26.77 3.33 -25.28
CA GLN A 876 26.52 3.68 -26.69
C GLN A 876 25.93 2.49 -27.43
N ASN A 877 24.90 2.74 -28.24
CA ASN A 877 24.28 1.73 -29.11
C ASN A 877 24.88 1.85 -30.51
N TYR A 878 25.23 0.72 -31.12
CA TYR A 878 25.74 0.68 -32.49
C TYR A 878 25.19 -0.53 -33.24
N LEU A 879 25.27 -0.45 -34.56
CA LEU A 879 24.99 -1.58 -35.45
C LEU A 879 26.29 -2.39 -35.59
N LEU A 880 26.29 -3.62 -35.09
CA LEU A 880 27.40 -4.56 -35.17
C LEU A 880 27.23 -5.50 -36.36
N CYS A 881 28.29 -5.65 -37.15
CA CYS A 881 28.48 -6.74 -38.09
C CYS A 881 29.65 -7.61 -37.58
N SER A 882 29.36 -8.82 -37.12
CA SER A 882 30.37 -9.78 -36.65
C SER A 882 30.47 -10.99 -37.56
N LYS A 883 31.70 -11.47 -37.77
CA LYS A 883 32.00 -12.63 -38.61
C LYS A 883 31.86 -13.93 -37.83
N ASN A 884 31.26 -14.94 -38.44
CA ASN A 884 31.11 -16.27 -37.85
C ASN A 884 32.25 -17.20 -38.29
N GLU A 885 33.24 -17.42 -37.42
CA GLU A 885 34.43 -18.20 -37.74
C GLU A 885 34.16 -19.67 -38.10
N GLU A 886 33.09 -20.28 -37.56
CA GLU A 886 32.78 -21.70 -37.81
C GLU A 886 32.26 -21.93 -39.23
N GLU A 887 31.40 -21.04 -39.73
CA GLU A 887 30.83 -21.11 -41.07
C GLU A 887 31.86 -20.72 -42.15
N VAL A 888 32.73 -19.73 -41.86
CA VAL A 888 33.75 -19.26 -42.81
C VAL A 888 34.81 -20.34 -43.12
N LYS A 889 35.09 -21.26 -42.19
CA LYS A 889 35.99 -22.42 -42.43
C LYS A 889 35.49 -23.36 -43.55
N ASN A 890 34.19 -23.31 -43.87
CA ASN A 890 33.56 -24.13 -44.90
C ASN A 890 33.42 -23.42 -46.26
N ALA A 891 33.85 -22.16 -46.38
CA ALA A 891 33.77 -21.39 -47.62
C ALA A 891 34.70 -21.95 -48.70
N LYS A 892 34.18 -22.13 -49.93
CA LYS A 892 34.94 -22.68 -51.07
C LYS A 892 35.81 -21.65 -51.79
N ASP A 893 35.48 -20.36 -51.69
CA ASP A 893 36.18 -19.24 -52.33
C ASP A 893 36.13 -18.00 -51.41
N GLU A 894 37.27 -17.31 -51.22
CA GLU A 894 37.38 -16.14 -50.32
C GLU A 894 36.58 -14.93 -50.82
N LYS A 895 36.24 -14.90 -52.12
CA LYS A 895 35.45 -13.82 -52.72
C LYS A 895 33.98 -13.81 -52.30
N ASP A 896 33.48 -14.91 -51.75
CA ASP A 896 32.08 -15.05 -51.36
C ASP A 896 31.81 -14.66 -49.90
N ILE A 897 32.83 -14.23 -49.15
CA ILE A 897 32.74 -13.87 -47.73
C ILE A 897 32.37 -12.39 -47.58
N TYR A 898 31.16 -12.02 -47.97
CA TYR A 898 30.60 -10.69 -47.71
C TYR A 898 29.12 -10.73 -47.32
N THR A 899 28.67 -9.65 -46.70
CA THR A 899 27.27 -9.41 -46.39
C THR A 899 26.82 -8.03 -46.86
N ILE A 900 25.56 -7.91 -47.28
CA ILE A 900 24.93 -6.65 -47.69
C ILE A 900 23.76 -6.35 -46.78
N VAL A 901 23.78 -5.16 -46.18
CA VAL A 901 22.66 -4.61 -45.41
C VAL A 901 22.24 -3.26 -46.03
N LEU A 902 20.96 -3.11 -46.35
CA LEU A 902 20.41 -1.89 -46.93
C LEU A 902 19.37 -1.24 -46.03
N LEU A 903 19.26 0.09 -46.09
CA LEU A 903 18.20 0.82 -45.41
C LEU A 903 16.85 0.58 -46.08
N LYS A 904 15.87 0.14 -45.29
CA LYS A 904 14.54 -0.27 -45.76
C LYS A 904 13.73 0.91 -46.29
N LEU A 905 13.16 0.79 -47.50
CA LEU A 905 12.30 1.80 -48.16
C LEU A 905 12.94 3.20 -48.36
N ARG A 906 14.28 3.31 -48.38
CA ARG A 906 15.02 4.58 -48.58
C ARG A 906 15.76 4.61 -49.91
N GLU A 907 15.03 4.92 -50.99
CA GLU A 907 15.61 5.09 -52.33
C GLU A 907 15.69 6.57 -52.72
N CYS A 908 16.82 7.00 -53.27
CA CYS A 908 17.02 8.38 -53.71
C CYS A 908 18.13 8.55 -54.74
N THR A 909 18.17 9.71 -55.42
CA THR A 909 19.22 10.07 -56.39
C THR A 909 20.18 11.14 -55.90
N ASP A 910 19.80 11.89 -54.85
CA ASP A 910 20.67 12.90 -54.24
C ASP A 910 20.44 13.04 -52.73
N GLY A 911 21.54 13.07 -51.95
CA GLY A 911 21.53 13.14 -50.49
C GLY A 911 22.92 13.20 -49.85
N THR A 912 22.94 13.35 -48.53
CA THR A 912 24.14 13.22 -47.71
C THR A 912 23.95 12.09 -46.72
N PHE A 913 24.89 11.16 -46.70
CA PHE A 913 24.93 10.00 -45.83
C PHE A 913 26.11 10.14 -44.86
N ASN A 914 25.79 10.34 -43.58
CA ASN A 914 26.74 10.53 -42.50
C ASN A 914 26.66 9.35 -41.55
N PHE A 915 27.81 8.84 -41.10
CA PHE A 915 27.89 7.76 -40.12
C PHE A 915 29.31 7.68 -39.56
N ASP A 916 29.44 7.06 -38.40
CA ASP A 916 30.70 6.70 -37.78
C ASP A 916 30.96 5.22 -38.00
N ILE A 917 32.22 4.85 -38.25
CA ILE A 917 32.64 3.46 -38.44
C ILE A 917 33.87 3.13 -37.59
N GLN A 918 33.87 1.95 -36.97
CA GLN A 918 34.99 1.39 -36.22
C GLN A 918 35.19 -0.07 -36.65
N VAL A 919 36.45 -0.49 -36.77
CA VAL A 919 36.83 -1.83 -37.22
C VAL A 919 37.76 -2.48 -36.20
N SER A 920 37.52 -3.76 -35.90
CA SER A 920 38.37 -4.63 -35.07
C SER A 920 38.73 -5.88 -35.87
N ASP A 921 40.01 -6.30 -35.83
CA ASP A 921 40.54 -7.42 -36.62
C ASP A 921 41.72 -8.05 -35.85
N ASP A 922 41.81 -9.38 -35.71
CA ASP A 922 42.81 -10.01 -34.83
C ASP A 922 44.26 -9.89 -35.36
N GLU A 923 45.24 -9.73 -34.46
CA GLU A 923 46.64 -9.36 -34.75
C GLU A 923 47.50 -10.45 -35.45
N THR A 924 46.93 -11.54 -35.96
CA THR A 924 47.74 -12.59 -36.62
C THR A 924 48.04 -12.21 -38.07
N GLY A 925 49.29 -11.77 -38.32
CA GLY A 925 49.79 -11.29 -39.61
C GLY A 925 49.84 -12.34 -40.73
N ASN A 926 48.68 -12.80 -41.19
CA ASN A 926 48.55 -13.61 -42.41
C ASN A 926 48.03 -12.76 -43.58
N ILE A 927 48.30 -13.26 -44.79
CA ILE A 927 48.13 -12.64 -46.12
C ILE A 927 46.69 -12.13 -46.40
N SER A 928 45.72 -12.43 -45.52
CA SER A 928 44.30 -12.05 -45.59
C SER A 928 44.00 -10.55 -45.40
N LYS A 929 44.85 -9.79 -44.69
CA LYS A 929 44.65 -8.31 -44.50
C LYS A 929 44.63 -7.51 -45.81
N LYS A 930 45.19 -8.06 -46.91
CA LYS A 930 45.23 -7.38 -48.21
C LYS A 930 43.93 -7.46 -49.02
N LEU A 931 42.91 -8.21 -48.57
CA LEU A 931 41.71 -8.48 -49.35
C LEU A 931 40.41 -7.97 -48.73
N SER A 932 40.40 -7.53 -47.46
CA SER A 932 39.19 -7.01 -46.80
C SER A 932 38.86 -5.59 -47.25
N TYR A 933 37.58 -5.29 -47.46
CA TYR A 933 37.10 -3.96 -47.86
C TYR A 933 35.66 -3.73 -47.40
N ILE A 934 35.30 -2.46 -47.25
CA ILE A 934 33.95 -2.00 -46.91
C ILE A 934 33.44 -1.15 -48.06
N TYR A 935 32.24 -1.48 -48.57
CA TYR A 935 31.55 -0.66 -49.56
C TYR A 935 30.41 0.09 -48.90
N ILE A 936 30.45 1.41 -49.03
CA ILE A 936 29.31 2.27 -48.71
C ILE A 936 28.47 2.38 -49.97
N LEU A 937 27.34 1.69 -49.99
CA LEU A 937 26.49 1.54 -51.17
C LEU A 937 25.51 2.70 -51.27
N PHE A 938 25.38 3.28 -52.46
CA PHE A 938 24.39 4.29 -52.79
C PHE A 938 23.93 4.15 -54.24
N HIS A 939 22.71 4.56 -54.54
CA HIS A 939 22.04 4.21 -55.81
C HIS A 939 22.01 2.68 -56.06
N TYR A 940 21.88 1.89 -55.00
CA TYR A 940 21.83 0.43 -55.10
C TYR A 940 20.47 -0.01 -55.65
N LYS A 941 20.48 -0.69 -56.79
CA LYS A 941 19.27 -1.27 -57.40
C LYS A 941 19.23 -2.78 -57.24
N ASP A 942 20.35 -3.43 -57.57
CA ASP A 942 20.57 -4.86 -57.45
C ASP A 942 22.09 -5.13 -57.37
N GLU A 943 22.49 -6.37 -57.10
CA GLU A 943 23.91 -6.79 -56.97
C GLU A 943 24.75 -6.50 -58.21
N ASN A 944 24.12 -6.31 -59.37
CA ASN A 944 24.78 -6.00 -60.63
C ASN A 944 24.83 -4.50 -60.92
N ASN A 945 24.10 -3.67 -60.19
CA ASN A 945 23.87 -2.25 -60.48
C ASN A 945 23.85 -1.40 -59.20
N PHE A 946 25.00 -0.79 -58.87
CA PHE A 946 25.15 0.12 -57.72
C PHE A 946 26.34 1.07 -57.88
N ASN A 947 26.36 2.13 -57.10
CA ASN A 947 27.59 2.91 -56.85
C ASN A 947 28.07 2.63 -55.43
N ALA A 948 29.38 2.69 -55.24
CA ALA A 948 29.96 2.49 -53.92
C ALA A 948 31.17 3.39 -53.68
N LEU A 949 31.38 3.73 -52.42
CA LEU A 949 32.67 4.14 -51.92
C LEU A 949 33.36 2.90 -51.33
N GLU A 950 34.45 2.47 -51.97
CA GLU A 950 35.35 1.43 -51.48
C GLU A 950 36.32 2.03 -50.47
N MET A 951 36.25 1.53 -49.25
CA MET A 951 37.17 1.81 -48.16
C MET A 951 37.98 0.54 -47.88
N LYS A 952 39.28 0.61 -48.16
CA LYS A 952 40.23 -0.50 -48.00
C LYS A 952 41.54 0.03 -47.42
N ASP A 953 42.25 -0.81 -46.69
CA ASP A 953 43.57 -0.41 -46.18
C ASP A 953 44.52 -0.04 -47.34
N GLY A 954 45.03 1.19 -47.32
CA GLY A 954 45.87 1.76 -48.37
C GLY A 954 45.14 2.30 -49.61
N LYS A 955 43.80 2.18 -49.71
CA LYS A 955 43.05 2.58 -50.90
C LYS A 955 41.64 3.11 -50.58
N LEU A 956 41.32 4.29 -51.14
CA LEU A 956 39.98 4.87 -51.11
C LEU A 956 39.52 5.16 -52.54
N ALA A 957 38.40 4.58 -52.97
CA ALA A 957 37.93 4.71 -54.34
C ALA A 957 36.41 4.82 -54.46
N PHE A 958 35.94 5.68 -55.36
CA PHE A 958 34.57 5.60 -55.86
C PHE A 958 34.49 4.62 -57.01
N LEU A 959 33.53 3.70 -56.97
CA LEU A 959 33.29 2.73 -58.02
C LEU A 959 31.81 2.69 -58.43
N THR A 960 31.58 2.28 -59.66
CA THR A 960 30.25 2.05 -60.22
C THR A 960 30.22 0.63 -60.79
N ASN A 961 29.28 -0.19 -60.31
CA ASN A 961 29.04 -1.52 -60.83
C ASN A 961 27.83 -1.47 -61.77
N LYS A 962 27.99 -1.95 -63.00
CA LYS A 962 26.93 -2.00 -64.01
C LYS A 962 26.94 -3.35 -64.72
N ASN A 963 25.78 -4.01 -64.74
CA ASN A 963 25.62 -5.35 -65.30
C ASN A 963 26.71 -6.34 -64.81
N GLY A 964 27.10 -6.23 -63.53
CA GLY A 964 28.09 -7.09 -62.90
C GLY A 964 29.55 -6.76 -63.25
N LYS A 965 29.82 -5.63 -63.92
CA LYS A 965 31.18 -5.12 -64.17
C LYS A 965 31.44 -3.85 -63.37
N SER A 966 32.47 -3.88 -62.53
CA SER A 966 32.90 -2.74 -61.71
C SER A 966 33.88 -1.82 -62.45
N PHE A 967 33.62 -0.52 -62.39
CA PHE A 967 34.47 0.53 -62.95
C PHE A 967 34.84 1.53 -61.87
N ILE A 968 36.14 1.84 -61.74
CA ILE A 968 36.63 2.85 -60.81
C ILE A 968 36.40 4.25 -61.42
N LEU A 969 35.74 5.13 -60.68
CA LEU A 969 35.42 6.51 -61.09
C LEU A 969 36.46 7.53 -60.62
N SER A 970 36.97 7.33 -59.41
CA SER A 970 38.01 8.15 -58.80
C SER A 970 38.67 7.31 -57.74
N GLU A 971 39.98 7.41 -57.61
CA GLU A 971 40.76 6.55 -56.73
C GLU A 971 41.96 7.35 -56.23
N ARG A 972 42.29 7.14 -54.97
CA ARG A 972 43.51 7.64 -54.35
C ARG A 972 44.42 6.44 -54.11
N ASN A 973 45.45 6.30 -54.95
CA ASN A 973 46.45 5.22 -54.91
C ASN A 973 47.85 5.75 -54.62
N GLU A 974 48.75 4.84 -54.25
CA GLU A 974 50.19 5.04 -54.26
C GLU A 974 50.69 5.50 -55.64
N GLU A 975 51.51 6.56 -55.68
CA GLU A 975 52.58 6.67 -56.68
C GLU A 975 53.91 6.95 -55.97
N GLU A 976 54.87 6.03 -56.15
CA GLU A 976 56.29 6.29 -55.90
C GLU A 976 56.83 7.24 -56.99
N ASN A 977 57.39 8.35 -56.53
CA ASN A 977 58.38 9.24 -57.15
C ASN A 977 58.12 9.80 -58.56
N ASP A 978 57.94 11.12 -58.63
CA ASP A 978 59.02 11.95 -59.16
C ASP A 978 59.02 13.36 -58.55
N ASN A 979 60.19 13.75 -58.06
CA ASN A 979 60.64 15.07 -57.62
C ASN A 979 59.60 16.21 -57.43
N ASN A 980 59.50 16.64 -56.15
CA ASN A 980 58.91 17.87 -55.61
C ASN A 980 57.42 17.90 -55.22
N LYS A 981 57.25 18.11 -53.90
CA LYS A 981 56.12 18.69 -53.14
C LYS A 981 55.00 17.74 -52.68
N ASN A 982 54.92 17.66 -51.34
CA ASN A 982 53.84 17.18 -50.47
C ASN A 982 53.53 15.68 -50.51
N ILE A 983 54.02 14.95 -49.50
CA ILE A 983 53.62 13.57 -49.20
C ILE A 983 52.18 13.63 -48.67
N GLU A 984 51.19 13.27 -49.49
CA GLU A 984 49.82 13.06 -49.03
C GLU A 984 49.73 11.75 -48.22
N LYS A 985 49.11 11.81 -47.04
CA LYS A 985 48.95 10.66 -46.13
C LYS A 985 48.05 9.58 -46.74
N ARG A 986 48.36 8.31 -46.46
CA ARG A 986 47.59 7.12 -46.88
C ARG A 986 46.34 6.95 -46.01
N PHE A 987 45.25 6.45 -46.59
CA PHE A 987 44.08 6.02 -45.82
C PHE A 987 44.32 4.62 -45.28
N THR A 988 44.30 4.47 -43.97
CA THR A 988 44.46 3.18 -43.28
C THR A 988 43.45 3.09 -42.15
N PHE A 989 42.88 1.91 -41.91
CA PHE A 989 42.03 1.71 -40.75
C PHE A 989 42.90 1.64 -39.49
N VAL A 990 42.60 2.48 -38.50
CA VAL A 990 43.21 2.36 -37.17
C VAL A 990 42.30 1.48 -36.33
N GLN A 991 42.85 0.40 -35.77
CA GLN A 991 42.07 -0.58 -35.02
C GLN A 991 41.40 0.08 -33.81
N ASN A 992 40.13 -0.25 -33.61
CA ASN A 992 39.32 0.23 -32.49
C ASN A 992 39.21 1.77 -32.40
N GLU A 993 39.47 2.52 -33.47
CA GLU A 993 39.18 3.95 -33.53
C GLU A 993 37.98 4.25 -34.43
N TRP A 994 37.14 5.20 -33.99
CA TRP A 994 36.01 5.69 -34.76
C TRP A 994 36.45 6.68 -35.85
N ILE A 995 35.88 6.49 -37.04
CA ILE A 995 36.10 7.33 -38.21
C ILE A 995 34.75 7.92 -38.64
N HIS A 996 34.68 9.25 -38.76
CA HIS A 996 33.49 9.94 -39.23
C HIS A 996 33.50 10.03 -40.76
N VAL A 997 32.46 9.52 -41.41
CA VAL A 997 32.31 9.53 -42.86
C VAL A 997 31.11 10.38 -43.24
N ASN A 998 31.35 11.37 -44.10
CA ASN A 998 30.33 12.23 -44.68
C ASN A 998 30.34 12.07 -46.21
N LEU A 999 29.40 11.28 -46.73
CA LEU A 999 29.26 11.00 -48.15
C LEU A 999 28.13 11.82 -48.74
N HIS A 1000 28.48 12.75 -49.62
CA HIS A 1000 27.55 13.53 -50.41
C HIS A 1000 27.44 12.97 -51.84
N PHE A 1001 26.23 12.67 -52.29
CA PHE A 1001 25.96 12.29 -53.67
C PHE A 1001 24.84 13.16 -54.22
N ASP A 1002 25.12 13.84 -55.33
CA ASP A 1002 24.14 14.64 -56.07
C ASP A 1002 24.11 14.11 -57.51
N LYS A 1003 23.12 13.26 -57.80
CA LYS A 1003 22.92 12.62 -59.10
C LYS A 1003 24.17 11.92 -59.60
N SER A 1004 24.97 12.60 -60.43
CA SER A 1004 26.18 12.06 -61.05
C SER A 1004 27.47 12.49 -60.37
N THR A 1005 27.42 13.40 -59.40
CA THR A 1005 28.59 13.93 -58.69
C THR A 1005 28.63 13.43 -57.26
N PHE A 1006 29.75 12.85 -56.85
CA PHE A 1006 29.95 12.26 -55.53
C PHE A 1006 31.13 12.93 -54.85
N LYS A 1007 31.02 13.17 -53.55
CA LYS A 1007 32.07 13.72 -52.72
C LYS A 1007 32.01 13.07 -51.36
N VAL A 1008 33.14 12.59 -50.86
CA VAL A 1008 33.24 12.11 -49.48
C VAL A 1008 34.26 12.94 -48.72
N ILE A 1009 33.96 13.20 -47.45
CA ILE A 1009 34.87 13.75 -46.45
C ILE A 1009 34.96 12.73 -45.32
N ILE A 1010 36.18 12.30 -45.00
CA ILE A 1010 36.46 11.36 -43.90
C ILE A 1010 37.35 12.07 -42.89
N ILE A 1011 36.98 12.00 -41.61
CA ILE A 1011 37.68 12.63 -40.49
C ILE A 1011 37.98 11.55 -39.43
N THR A 1012 39.23 11.46 -38.99
CA THR A 1012 39.64 10.57 -37.89
C THR A 1012 39.51 11.26 -36.53
N ASN A 1013 39.32 10.49 -35.45
CA ASN A 1013 38.97 11.01 -34.11
C ASN A 1013 39.93 12.06 -33.52
N ASN A 1014 41.20 12.09 -33.94
CA ASN A 1014 42.15 13.12 -33.49
C ASN A 1014 42.04 14.45 -34.24
N ASN A 1015 41.13 14.61 -35.21
CA ASN A 1015 41.00 15.76 -36.12
C ASN A 1015 42.28 16.11 -36.91
N GLU A 1016 43.31 15.26 -36.87
CA GLU A 1016 44.60 15.51 -37.52
C GLU A 1016 44.57 15.22 -39.02
N ASP A 1017 43.76 14.25 -39.47
CA ASP A 1017 43.72 13.80 -40.85
C ASP A 1017 42.33 13.87 -41.48
N LYS A 1018 42.25 14.59 -42.62
CA LYS A 1018 41.04 14.81 -43.40
C LYS A 1018 41.23 14.30 -44.83
N PHE A 1019 40.50 13.25 -45.20
CA PHE A 1019 40.52 12.71 -46.55
C PHE A 1019 39.32 13.24 -47.34
N VAL A 1020 39.57 13.71 -48.56
CA VAL A 1020 38.52 14.22 -49.45
C VAL A 1020 38.69 13.57 -50.81
N LEU A 1021 37.66 12.88 -51.27
CA LEU A 1021 37.61 12.28 -52.62
C LEU A 1021 36.37 12.81 -53.33
N SER A 1022 36.47 13.02 -54.65
CA SER A 1022 35.34 13.47 -55.46
C SER A 1022 35.36 12.77 -56.80
N ALA A 1023 34.19 12.32 -57.24
CA ALA A 1023 34.01 11.57 -58.48
C ALA A 1023 32.83 12.14 -59.27
N LYS A 1024 32.85 11.92 -60.59
CA LYS A 1024 31.71 12.22 -61.46
C LYS A 1024 31.44 11.04 -62.37
N SER A 1025 30.26 10.44 -62.23
CA SER A 1025 29.75 9.40 -63.13
C SER A 1025 29.22 10.02 -64.42
N ARG A 1026 29.51 9.41 -65.58
CA ARG A 1026 29.02 9.91 -66.89
C ARG A 1026 27.68 9.31 -67.32
N ASN A 1027 27.09 8.47 -66.48
CA ASN A 1027 25.97 7.62 -66.83
C ASN A 1027 24.68 8.03 -66.13
N ASP A 1028 23.53 7.60 -66.66
CA ASP A 1028 22.25 7.68 -65.96
C ASP A 1028 22.34 6.96 -64.61
N VAL A 1029 22.02 7.71 -63.56
CA VAL A 1029 22.05 7.26 -62.17
C VAL A 1029 20.61 6.90 -61.77
N PRO A 1030 20.32 5.61 -61.53
CA PRO A 1030 18.99 5.18 -61.16
C PRO A 1030 18.67 5.58 -59.72
N LEU A 1031 17.37 5.78 -59.45
CA LEU A 1031 16.84 5.77 -58.09
C LEU A 1031 17.22 4.43 -57.42
N GLY A 1032 17.85 4.48 -56.25
CA GLY A 1032 18.30 3.26 -55.57
C GLY A 1032 18.56 3.45 -54.08
N LYS A 1033 18.67 2.34 -53.36
CA LYS A 1033 18.86 2.26 -51.91
C LYS A 1033 20.26 2.68 -51.48
N VAL A 1034 20.40 2.95 -50.19
CA VAL A 1034 21.67 3.25 -49.50
C VAL A 1034 21.91 2.17 -48.44
N GLY A 1035 23.17 1.80 -48.21
CA GLY A 1035 23.52 0.79 -47.20
C GLY A 1035 25.00 0.48 -47.15
N PHE A 1036 25.33 -0.68 -46.58
CA PHE A 1036 26.69 -1.13 -46.33
C PHE A 1036 26.91 -2.53 -46.88
N LEU A 1037 28.13 -2.78 -47.34
CA LEU A 1037 28.64 -4.11 -47.62
C LEU A 1037 29.97 -4.28 -46.91
N VAL A 1038 30.08 -5.36 -46.15
CA VAL A 1038 31.27 -5.72 -45.37
C VAL A 1038 31.83 -7.01 -45.95
N HIS A 1039 33.10 -7.01 -46.36
CA HIS A 1039 33.81 -8.19 -46.85
C HIS A 1039 34.99 -8.51 -45.93
N ASN A 1040 35.00 -9.75 -45.42
CA ASN A 1040 36.11 -10.37 -44.69
C ASN A 1040 36.73 -9.57 -43.51
N PHE A 1041 35.94 -8.75 -42.81
CA PHE A 1041 36.34 -8.16 -41.51
C PHE A 1041 35.79 -9.00 -40.36
N ASP A 1042 36.53 -9.12 -39.25
CA ASP A 1042 36.06 -9.87 -38.09
C ASP A 1042 34.93 -9.14 -37.36
N GLU A 1043 35.10 -7.85 -37.06
CA GLU A 1043 34.04 -7.00 -36.51
C GLU A 1043 34.04 -5.59 -37.10
N VAL A 1044 32.86 -5.11 -37.47
CA VAL A 1044 32.64 -3.72 -37.91
C VAL A 1044 31.45 -3.13 -37.17
N LYS A 1045 31.66 -1.97 -36.54
CA LYS A 1045 30.64 -1.23 -35.79
C LYS A 1045 30.28 0.05 -36.55
N PHE A 1046 28.98 0.36 -36.63
CA PHE A 1046 28.45 1.58 -37.25
C PHE A 1046 27.60 2.37 -36.26
N ASP A 1047 27.91 3.65 -36.07
CA ASP A 1047 27.19 4.58 -35.20
C ASP A 1047 26.79 5.88 -35.95
N SER A 1048 25.97 6.74 -35.34
CA SER A 1048 25.57 8.05 -35.85
C SER A 1048 24.99 8.06 -37.27
N ILE A 1049 24.32 6.98 -37.67
CA ILE A 1049 23.83 6.80 -39.05
C ILE A 1049 22.72 7.81 -39.35
N LEU A 1050 22.96 8.69 -40.32
CA LEU A 1050 22.09 9.80 -40.70
C LEU A 1050 22.09 9.97 -42.24
N LEU A 1051 20.91 9.86 -42.86
CA LEU A 1051 20.68 10.23 -44.26
C LEU A 1051 19.83 11.50 -44.31
N ASN A 1052 20.24 12.49 -45.10
CA ASN A 1052 19.47 13.72 -45.29
C ASN A 1052 19.49 14.19 -46.75
N SER A 1053 18.61 15.13 -47.08
CA SER A 1053 18.61 15.79 -48.39
C SER A 1053 19.71 16.86 -48.45
N PRO A 1054 20.29 17.18 -49.63
CA PRO A 1054 21.32 18.20 -49.76
C PRO A 1054 20.84 19.56 -49.25
N THR A 1055 21.42 20.06 -48.15
CA THR A 1055 21.23 21.45 -47.74
C THR A 1055 22.01 22.36 -48.68
N ILE A 1056 21.33 23.28 -49.37
CA ILE A 1056 21.96 24.42 -50.04
C ILE A 1056 22.54 25.30 -48.93
N THR A 1057 23.82 25.11 -48.63
CA THR A 1057 24.56 25.92 -47.67
C THR A 1057 25.00 27.22 -48.31
N LYS A 1058 24.47 28.34 -47.80
CA LYS A 1058 25.19 29.61 -47.68
C LYS A 1058 24.63 30.38 -46.48
N VAL A 1059 25.01 30.01 -45.26
CA VAL A 1059 25.19 30.93 -44.13
C VAL A 1059 26.22 30.30 -43.19
N ASP A 1060 27.09 31.16 -42.66
CA ASP A 1060 28.34 30.91 -41.95
C ASP A 1060 28.33 29.82 -40.87
N GLU A 1061 29.48 29.14 -40.81
CA GLU A 1061 29.97 28.36 -39.68
C GLU A 1061 29.96 29.22 -38.42
N ASN A 1062 28.98 29.00 -37.53
CA ASN A 1062 29.10 29.05 -36.07
C ASN A 1062 27.71 28.94 -35.45
N PHE A 1063 27.25 27.73 -35.11
CA PHE A 1063 26.39 27.54 -33.94
C PHE A 1063 26.52 26.10 -33.40
N LEU A 1064 27.36 26.03 -32.36
CA LEU A 1064 27.48 25.11 -31.22
C LEU A 1064 26.61 23.84 -31.15
N GLN A 1065 27.32 22.73 -30.96
CA GLN A 1065 26.85 21.44 -30.42
C GLN A 1065 25.96 21.62 -29.18
N VAL A 1066 24.76 21.04 -29.20
CA VAL A 1066 23.92 20.89 -28.00
C VAL A 1066 24.36 19.62 -27.26
N LYS A 1067 25.07 19.80 -26.15
CA LYS A 1067 25.24 18.78 -25.10
C LYS A 1067 24.02 18.84 -24.19
N SER A 1068 23.21 17.78 -24.12
CA SER A 1068 22.19 17.65 -23.08
C SER A 1068 22.63 16.60 -22.05
N LYS A 1069 23.42 17.01 -21.06
CA LYS A 1069 23.63 16.20 -19.85
C LYS A 1069 22.55 16.57 -18.82
N THR A 1070 22.05 15.59 -18.08
CA THR A 1070 20.97 15.71 -17.08
C THR A 1070 21.28 16.70 -15.95
N TRP A 1071 22.54 17.02 -15.72
CA TRP A 1071 23.02 18.00 -14.73
C TRP A 1071 23.53 19.33 -15.34
N ALA A 1072 23.23 19.61 -16.62
CA ALA A 1072 23.65 20.84 -17.29
C ALA A 1072 23.23 22.12 -16.52
N ASN A 1073 22.09 22.09 -15.84
CA ASN A 1073 21.64 23.20 -14.99
C ASN A 1073 22.61 23.54 -13.85
N CYS A 1074 23.35 22.55 -13.31
CA CYS A 1074 24.37 22.79 -12.30
C CYS A 1074 25.59 23.51 -12.90
N GLU A 1075 25.99 23.14 -14.12
CA GLU A 1075 27.10 23.75 -14.86
C GLU A 1075 26.77 25.18 -15.30
N ASP A 1076 25.55 25.40 -15.79
CA ASP A 1076 25.06 26.69 -16.32
C ASP A 1076 24.75 27.71 -15.22
N SER A 1077 24.64 27.28 -13.95
CA SER A 1077 24.35 28.13 -12.79
C SER A 1077 25.60 28.87 -12.29
N VAL A 1078 26.08 29.81 -13.10
CA VAL A 1078 27.28 30.61 -12.82
C VAL A 1078 27.00 31.81 -11.90
N HIS A 1079 25.76 32.30 -11.82
CA HIS A 1079 25.41 33.48 -11.01
C HIS A 1079 24.79 33.13 -9.64
N VAL A 1080 25.08 33.94 -8.61
CA VAL A 1080 24.61 33.69 -7.22
C VAL A 1080 23.08 33.65 -7.11
N LEU A 1081 22.36 34.45 -7.89
CA LEU A 1081 20.89 34.46 -7.90
C LEU A 1081 20.31 33.17 -8.49
N HIS A 1082 20.94 32.59 -9.50
CA HIS A 1082 20.52 31.31 -10.07
C HIS A 1082 20.82 30.16 -9.11
N ARG A 1083 22.00 30.17 -8.47
CA ARG A 1083 22.34 29.19 -7.42
C ARG A 1083 21.38 29.25 -6.22
N ARG A 1084 21.00 30.46 -5.78
CA ARG A 1084 19.99 30.68 -4.74
C ARG A 1084 18.63 30.11 -5.16
N PHE A 1085 18.18 30.46 -6.37
CA PHE A 1085 16.92 29.96 -6.91
C PHE A 1085 16.89 28.43 -6.92
N SER A 1086 17.87 27.76 -7.53
CA SER A 1086 17.89 26.30 -7.58
C SER A 1086 17.99 25.64 -6.20
N CYS A 1087 18.67 26.23 -5.22
CA CYS A 1087 18.67 25.73 -3.85
C CYS A 1087 17.29 25.88 -3.16
N GLU A 1088 16.58 26.97 -3.41
CA GLU A 1088 15.29 27.29 -2.78
C GLU A 1088 14.10 26.58 -3.45
N THR A 1089 14.16 26.33 -4.76
CA THR A 1089 13.05 25.75 -5.54
C THR A 1089 13.27 24.29 -5.90
N ASP A 1090 14.47 23.92 -6.33
CA ASP A 1090 14.70 22.64 -6.99
C ASP A 1090 15.27 21.60 -6.01
N ILE A 1091 16.31 21.98 -5.25
CA ILE A 1091 17.05 21.05 -4.39
C ILE A 1091 16.38 20.88 -3.01
N TYR A 1092 15.98 21.99 -2.36
CA TYR A 1092 15.41 21.99 -1.01
C TYR A 1092 14.15 22.87 -0.90
N PRO A 1093 13.04 22.53 -1.59
CA PRO A 1093 11.80 23.26 -1.43
C PRO A 1093 11.26 23.13 0.00
N ASN A 1094 10.77 24.25 0.58
CA ASN A 1094 10.15 24.34 1.92
C ASN A 1094 11.08 24.06 3.13
N GLU A 1095 12.39 24.19 2.97
CA GLU A 1095 13.37 24.00 4.05
C GLU A 1095 13.78 25.32 4.73
N THR A 1096 14.54 25.21 5.83
CA THR A 1096 14.99 26.38 6.60
C THR A 1096 16.01 27.24 5.84
N LYS A 1097 16.02 28.56 6.10
CA LYS A 1097 17.00 29.49 5.53
C LYS A 1097 18.46 29.08 5.78
N GLU A 1098 18.74 28.44 6.92
CA GLU A 1098 20.08 27.92 7.23
C GLU A 1098 20.52 26.81 6.24
N LYS A 1099 19.59 25.94 5.84
CA LYS A 1099 19.83 24.86 4.88
C LYS A 1099 20.04 25.41 3.47
N HIS A 1100 19.28 26.44 3.07
CA HIS A 1100 19.49 27.15 1.79
C HIS A 1100 20.85 27.84 1.74
N ILE A 1101 21.28 28.51 2.82
CA ILE A 1101 22.61 29.14 2.89
C ILE A 1101 23.73 28.09 2.78
N LYS A 1102 23.56 26.93 3.43
CA LYS A 1102 24.51 25.81 3.32
C LYS A 1102 24.57 25.24 1.90
N CYS A 1103 23.42 25.12 1.23
CA CYS A 1103 23.32 24.70 -0.16
C CYS A 1103 24.06 25.65 -1.09
N ILE A 1104 23.84 26.97 -0.97
CA ILE A 1104 24.50 27.97 -1.82
C ILE A 1104 26.03 27.95 -1.64
N LYS A 1105 26.52 27.78 -0.41
CA LYS A 1105 27.96 27.68 -0.12
C LYS A 1105 28.63 26.45 -0.75
N ASN A 1106 27.90 25.33 -0.85
CA ASN A 1106 28.38 24.08 -1.43
C ASN A 1106 27.60 23.69 -2.71
N PHE A 1107 27.19 24.69 -3.50
CA PHE A 1107 26.19 24.53 -4.56
C PHE A 1107 26.48 23.36 -5.51
N CYS A 1108 27.69 23.28 -6.08
CA CYS A 1108 28.02 22.21 -7.02
C CYS A 1108 27.91 20.82 -6.40
N LYS A 1109 28.23 20.66 -5.12
CA LYS A 1109 28.15 19.36 -4.44
C LYS A 1109 26.69 18.95 -4.22
N GLU A 1110 25.87 19.88 -3.73
CA GLU A 1110 24.45 19.60 -3.44
C GLU A 1110 23.62 19.47 -4.73
N CYS A 1111 23.87 20.32 -5.74
CA CYS A 1111 23.21 20.27 -7.05
C CYS A 1111 23.54 18.97 -7.79
N CYS A 1112 24.82 18.60 -7.85
CA CYS A 1112 25.21 17.34 -8.50
C CYS A 1112 24.68 16.13 -7.72
N LEU A 1113 24.75 16.13 -6.38
CA LEU A 1113 24.18 15.06 -5.57
C LEU A 1113 22.68 14.84 -5.86
N TYR A 1114 21.92 15.93 -6.00
CA TYR A 1114 20.49 15.89 -6.30
C TYR A 1114 20.21 15.36 -7.72
N HIS A 1115 20.85 15.95 -8.73
CA HIS A 1115 20.59 15.60 -10.14
C HIS A 1115 21.21 14.26 -10.58
N THR A 1116 22.17 13.71 -9.83
CA THR A 1116 22.79 12.41 -10.12
C THR A 1116 22.41 11.33 -9.12
N GLN A 1117 21.36 11.50 -8.30
CA GLN A 1117 20.98 10.56 -7.24
C GLN A 1117 20.63 9.15 -7.77
N LEU A 1118 20.16 9.07 -9.03
CA LEU A 1118 19.79 7.83 -9.72
C LEU A 1118 20.81 7.42 -10.80
N LEU A 1119 21.95 8.14 -10.90
CA LEU A 1119 22.98 7.93 -11.91
C LEU A 1119 24.25 7.36 -11.28
N ASP A 1120 25.15 6.83 -12.11
CA ASP A 1120 26.41 6.26 -11.63
C ASP A 1120 27.26 7.31 -10.87
N SER A 1121 28.04 6.82 -9.92
CA SER A 1121 28.98 7.60 -9.11
C SER A 1121 29.99 8.40 -9.95
N ASN A 1122 30.30 7.96 -11.18
CA ASN A 1122 31.13 8.72 -12.11
C ASN A 1122 30.44 9.96 -12.68
N GLU A 1123 29.13 9.92 -12.97
CA GLU A 1123 28.36 11.09 -13.44
C GLU A 1123 28.30 12.18 -12.37
N LYS A 1124 28.20 11.79 -11.10
CA LYS A 1124 28.32 12.74 -9.97
C LYS A 1124 29.68 13.43 -9.95
N ASN A 1125 30.76 12.67 -10.15
CA ASN A 1125 32.12 13.20 -10.15
C ASN A 1125 32.39 14.10 -11.36
N GLU A 1126 31.86 13.75 -12.54
CA GLU A 1126 31.94 14.60 -13.74
C GLU A 1126 31.14 15.89 -13.56
N CYS A 1127 29.92 15.81 -13.05
CA CYS A 1127 29.09 16.97 -12.73
C CYS A 1127 29.81 17.90 -11.76
N GLU A 1128 30.35 17.37 -10.65
CA GLU A 1128 31.06 18.18 -9.68
C GLU A 1128 32.32 18.83 -10.29
N LYS A 1129 33.04 18.11 -11.14
CA LYS A 1129 34.24 18.61 -11.83
C LYS A 1129 33.89 19.72 -12.82
N HIS A 1130 32.80 19.60 -13.57
CA HIS A 1130 32.33 20.60 -14.53
C HIS A 1130 31.76 21.84 -13.83
N CYS A 1131 30.87 21.66 -12.86
CA CYS A 1131 30.29 22.76 -12.11
C CYS A 1131 31.36 23.58 -11.36
N LYS A 1132 32.35 22.91 -10.74
CA LYS A 1132 33.43 23.60 -10.00
C LYS A 1132 34.36 24.42 -10.89
N GLN A 1133 34.42 24.18 -12.21
CA GLN A 1133 35.19 25.03 -13.13
C GLN A 1133 34.67 26.46 -13.14
N ASN A 1134 33.36 26.63 -12.87
CA ASN A 1134 32.70 27.93 -12.87
C ASN A 1134 32.69 28.60 -11.48
N ASP A 1135 33.21 27.99 -10.41
CA ASP A 1135 33.17 28.57 -9.06
C ASP A 1135 33.99 29.87 -8.93
N ASN A 1136 35.13 29.96 -9.61
CA ASN A 1136 35.93 31.20 -9.62
C ASN A 1136 35.18 32.33 -10.34
N LEU A 1137 34.48 32.01 -11.43
CA LEU A 1137 33.65 32.97 -12.15
C LEU A 1137 32.45 33.39 -11.30
N ALA A 1138 31.78 32.44 -10.63
CA ALA A 1138 30.68 32.71 -9.72
C ALA A 1138 31.08 33.61 -8.54
N ALA A 1139 32.22 33.36 -7.92
CA ALA A 1139 32.75 34.19 -6.83
C ALA A 1139 33.07 35.63 -7.29
N LYS A 1140 33.63 35.78 -8.50
CA LYS A 1140 33.86 37.10 -9.09
C LYS A 1140 32.56 37.84 -9.39
N MET A 1141 31.57 37.16 -9.97
CA MET A 1141 30.26 37.74 -10.26
C MET A 1141 29.54 38.14 -8.98
N GLN A 1142 29.58 37.30 -7.94
CA GLN A 1142 29.04 37.63 -6.63
C GLN A 1142 29.67 38.90 -6.05
N THR A 1143 31.00 39.03 -6.12
CA THR A 1143 31.71 40.22 -5.61
C THR A 1143 31.32 41.48 -6.39
N LEU A 1144 31.12 41.38 -7.70
CA LEU A 1144 30.66 42.51 -8.53
C LEU A 1144 29.21 42.88 -8.21
N PHE A 1145 28.35 41.89 -8.02
CA PHE A 1145 26.96 42.10 -7.65
C PHE A 1145 26.83 42.73 -6.26
N GLU A 1146 27.59 42.27 -5.27
CA GLU A 1146 27.63 42.87 -3.92
C GLU A 1146 28.09 44.33 -3.98
N LYS A 1147 29.11 44.66 -4.79
CA LYS A 1147 29.53 46.05 -5.01
C LYS A 1147 28.44 46.89 -5.67
N PHE A 1148 27.69 46.34 -6.61
CA PHE A 1148 26.57 47.04 -7.25
C PHE A 1148 25.45 47.34 -6.24
N ILE A 1149 25.05 46.34 -5.45
CA ILE A 1149 24.05 46.50 -4.40
C ILE A 1149 24.50 47.55 -3.38
N ASN A 1150 25.73 47.44 -2.87
CA ASN A 1150 26.25 48.38 -1.87
C ASN A 1150 26.32 49.81 -2.42
N ARG A 1151 26.76 49.99 -3.67
CA ARG A 1151 26.79 51.32 -4.31
C ARG A 1151 25.44 52.01 -4.33
N CYS A 1152 24.34 51.29 -4.48
CA CYS A 1152 23.01 51.90 -4.54
C CYS A 1152 22.31 51.95 -3.17
N VAL A 1153 22.47 50.91 -2.35
CA VAL A 1153 21.74 50.73 -1.09
C VAL A 1153 22.44 51.37 0.11
N SER A 1154 23.78 51.44 0.11
CA SER A 1154 24.54 51.99 1.24
C SER A 1154 24.39 53.51 1.32
N LEU A 1155 23.98 53.99 2.50
CA LEU A 1155 23.86 55.43 2.80
C LEU A 1155 25.18 56.19 2.74
N ASN A 1156 26.32 55.49 2.88
CA ASN A 1156 27.64 56.10 2.90
C ASN A 1156 28.32 56.12 1.51
N GLU A 1157 27.88 55.25 0.58
CA GLU A 1157 28.51 55.13 -0.74
C GLU A 1157 27.73 55.85 -1.84
N ASN A 1158 26.43 56.07 -1.65
CA ASN A 1158 25.58 56.75 -2.62
C ASN A 1158 25.39 58.23 -2.24
N GLU A 1159 26.22 59.09 -2.82
CA GLU A 1159 26.20 60.56 -2.61
C GLU A 1159 24.85 61.19 -2.98
N ASP A 1160 24.04 60.55 -3.85
CA ASP A 1160 22.72 61.07 -4.23
C ASP A 1160 21.73 61.09 -3.03
N TYR A 1161 22.00 60.34 -1.95
CA TYR A 1161 21.19 60.42 -0.72
C TYR A 1161 21.30 61.76 0.00
N GLU A 1162 22.36 62.54 -0.22
CA GLU A 1162 22.52 63.88 0.38
C GLU A 1162 21.48 64.88 -0.13
N THR A 1163 20.85 64.60 -1.27
CA THR A 1163 19.75 65.41 -1.83
C THR A 1163 18.41 65.21 -1.11
N CYS A 1164 18.32 64.20 -0.24
CA CYS A 1164 17.15 63.92 0.58
C CYS A 1164 17.35 64.40 2.02
N ASP A 1165 16.32 65.01 2.61
CA ASP A 1165 16.32 65.34 4.03
C ASP A 1165 16.57 64.08 4.89
N LYS A 1166 17.30 64.23 6.00
CA LYS A 1166 17.77 63.09 6.84
C LYS A 1166 16.65 62.12 7.26
N ASN A 1167 15.41 62.60 7.36
CA ASN A 1167 14.23 61.83 7.77
C ASN A 1167 13.26 61.45 6.62
N ASP A 1168 13.51 61.86 5.37
CA ASP A 1168 12.61 61.52 4.25
C ASP A 1168 12.98 60.15 3.63
N LYS A 1169 12.38 59.10 4.20
CA LYS A 1169 12.54 57.73 3.73
C LYS A 1169 11.95 57.48 2.35
N LYS A 1170 10.92 58.23 1.93
CA LYS A 1170 10.32 58.10 0.59
C LYS A 1170 11.25 58.67 -0.47
N CYS A 1171 11.91 59.79 -0.17
CA CYS A 1171 12.97 60.33 -1.03
C CYS A 1171 14.13 59.33 -1.15
N LYS A 1172 14.62 58.80 -0.03
CA LYS A 1172 15.70 57.79 -0.02
C LYS A 1172 15.34 56.54 -0.82
N ASN A 1173 14.14 55.96 -0.65
CA ASN A 1173 13.71 54.83 -1.47
C ASN A 1173 13.73 55.17 -2.97
N LYS A 1174 13.16 56.32 -3.37
CA LYS A 1174 13.16 56.74 -4.78
C LYS A 1174 14.57 56.92 -5.35
N VAL A 1175 15.48 57.52 -4.59
CA VAL A 1175 16.89 57.68 -4.99
C VAL A 1175 17.56 56.30 -5.15
N CYS A 1176 17.35 55.38 -4.21
CA CYS A 1176 17.87 54.02 -4.27
C CYS A 1176 17.40 53.27 -5.53
N VAL A 1177 16.08 53.28 -5.79
CA VAL A 1177 15.47 52.61 -6.96
C VAL A 1177 15.95 53.24 -8.27
N LEU A 1178 16.15 54.56 -8.31
CA LEU A 1178 16.71 55.25 -9.48
C LEU A 1178 18.18 54.88 -9.71
N CYS A 1179 18.98 54.70 -8.66
CA CYS A 1179 20.35 54.19 -8.76
C CYS A 1179 20.36 52.78 -9.36
N CYS A 1180 19.49 51.87 -8.90
CA CYS A 1180 19.39 50.53 -9.45
C CYS A 1180 19.02 50.53 -10.95
N LYS A 1181 18.16 51.46 -11.39
CA LYS A 1181 17.75 51.60 -12.81
C LYS A 1181 18.80 52.24 -13.71
N LYS A 1182 19.67 53.09 -13.15
CA LYS A 1182 20.78 53.73 -13.89
C LYS A 1182 21.99 52.81 -14.09
N HIS A 1183 21.92 51.54 -13.69
CA HIS A 1183 23.03 50.63 -13.90
C HIS A 1183 23.32 50.46 -15.40
N ASP A 1184 24.41 51.07 -15.87
CA ASP A 1184 25.00 50.81 -17.18
C ASP A 1184 26.36 50.09 -16.98
N PRO A 1185 26.42 48.77 -17.17
CA PRO A 1185 27.62 47.95 -16.93
C PRO A 1185 28.58 47.92 -18.12
N THR A 1186 28.40 48.75 -19.14
CA THR A 1186 29.17 48.73 -20.40
C THR A 1186 30.69 48.94 -20.25
N THR A 1187 31.21 49.17 -19.04
CA THR A 1187 32.63 49.41 -18.77
C THR A 1187 33.40 48.28 -18.08
N SER A 1188 32.78 47.20 -17.61
CA SER A 1188 33.55 46.08 -17.03
C SER A 1188 34.11 45.17 -18.15
N LYS A 1189 35.32 45.48 -18.61
CA LYS A 1189 36.08 44.66 -19.58
C LYS A 1189 36.32 43.20 -19.12
N GLU A 1190 35.98 42.88 -17.87
CA GLU A 1190 36.26 41.61 -17.18
C GLU A 1190 35.20 40.51 -17.44
N LEU A 1191 34.04 40.84 -18.03
CA LEU A 1191 32.88 39.92 -18.18
C LEU A 1191 32.66 39.35 -19.59
N LYS A 1192 33.65 39.43 -20.48
CA LYS A 1192 33.57 38.97 -21.89
C LYS A 1192 33.45 37.44 -22.11
N VAL A 1193 33.31 36.65 -21.04
CA VAL A 1193 33.34 35.17 -21.12
C VAL A 1193 31.96 34.56 -21.33
N LEU A 1194 30.87 35.28 -21.04
CA LEU A 1194 29.49 34.77 -21.18
C LEU A 1194 28.83 35.23 -22.49
N PRO A 1195 27.95 34.41 -23.10
CA PRO A 1195 27.13 34.82 -24.25
C PRO A 1195 26.28 36.05 -23.92
N MET A 1196 26.20 36.99 -24.87
CA MET A 1196 25.60 38.31 -24.67
C MET A 1196 24.11 38.27 -24.25
N ASN A 1197 23.40 37.19 -24.59
CA ASN A 1197 22.01 36.96 -24.18
C ASN A 1197 21.87 36.51 -22.71
N GLN A 1198 22.75 35.64 -22.20
CA GLN A 1198 22.77 35.25 -20.79
C GLN A 1198 23.14 36.44 -19.89
N PHE A 1199 24.06 37.28 -20.36
CA PHE A 1199 24.47 38.50 -19.65
C PHE A 1199 23.31 39.49 -19.43
N LYS A 1200 22.49 39.76 -20.45
CA LYS A 1200 21.32 40.64 -20.33
C LYS A 1200 20.29 40.10 -19.33
N LYS A 1201 20.03 38.79 -19.34
CA LYS A 1201 19.08 38.15 -18.42
C LYS A 1201 19.54 38.23 -16.96
N ILE A 1202 20.83 38.05 -16.71
CA ILE A 1202 21.42 38.20 -15.37
C ILE A 1202 21.28 39.66 -14.90
N GLN A 1203 21.53 40.64 -15.76
CA GLN A 1203 21.41 42.06 -15.41
C GLN A 1203 20.00 42.48 -15.04
N GLU A 1204 18.99 42.04 -15.77
CA GLU A 1204 17.59 42.32 -15.43
C GLU A 1204 17.26 41.78 -14.03
N ASN A 1205 17.74 40.58 -13.70
CA ASN A 1205 17.56 39.97 -12.38
C ASN A 1205 18.32 40.73 -11.28
N GLU A 1206 19.54 41.21 -11.54
CA GLU A 1206 20.32 42.03 -10.60
C GLU A 1206 19.63 43.36 -10.28
N ILE A 1207 19.04 44.01 -11.29
CA ILE A 1207 18.28 45.26 -11.12
C ILE A 1207 17.03 45.03 -10.26
N ILE A 1208 16.31 43.93 -10.50
CA ILE A 1208 15.13 43.56 -9.73
C ILE A 1208 15.49 43.31 -8.26
N GLU A 1209 16.55 42.54 -8.00
CA GLU A 1209 17.01 42.26 -6.63
C GLU A 1209 17.48 43.56 -5.93
N CYS A 1210 18.19 44.45 -6.63
CA CYS A 1210 18.58 45.76 -6.09
C CYS A 1210 17.37 46.60 -5.66
N GLN A 1211 16.33 46.65 -6.49
CA GLN A 1211 15.09 47.37 -6.17
C GLN A 1211 14.36 46.75 -4.98
N LEU A 1212 14.37 45.42 -4.86
CA LEU A 1212 13.81 44.73 -3.69
C LEU A 1212 14.55 45.08 -2.40
N GLN A 1213 15.88 45.11 -2.41
CA GLN A 1213 16.68 45.50 -1.25
C GLN A 1213 16.48 46.98 -0.88
N CYS A 1214 16.42 47.87 -1.87
CA CYS A 1214 16.05 49.28 -1.67
C CYS A 1214 14.70 49.43 -0.98
N ASN A 1215 13.71 48.66 -1.42
CA ASN A 1215 12.38 48.65 -0.82
C ASN A 1215 12.43 48.09 0.61
N MET A 1216 13.16 47.03 0.89
CA MET A 1216 13.23 46.49 2.26
C MET A 1216 13.91 47.43 3.26
N ILE A 1217 14.96 48.15 2.84
CA ILE A 1217 15.75 49.00 3.75
C ILE A 1217 15.10 50.38 3.96
N HIS A 1218 14.37 50.88 2.96
CA HIS A 1218 13.78 52.23 3.01
C HIS A 1218 12.24 52.27 3.02
N SER A 1219 11.54 51.13 2.95
CA SER A 1219 10.09 51.05 3.17
C SER A 1219 9.78 50.68 4.62
N ILE A 1220 9.57 51.71 5.44
CA ILE A 1220 8.63 51.83 6.56
C ILE A 1220 8.55 53.32 6.90
#